data_AF-A0A0C4DVW7-F1
#
_entry.id   AF-A0A0C4DVW7-F1
#
_cell.length_a   1.000
_cell.length_b   1.000
_cell.length_c   1.000
_cell.angle_alpha   90.00
_cell.angle_beta   90.00
_cell.angle_gamma   90.00
#
_symmetry.space_group_name_H-M   'P 1'
#
loop_
_entity.id
_entity.type
_entity.pdbx_description
1 polymer ?
#
loop_
_entity_poly.entity_id
_entity_poly.type
_entity_poly.pdbx_seq_one_letter_code
_entity_poly.pdbx_strand_id
1 'polypeptide(L)'
;MVRATTVTALWSALAGLGGAAGAGSKEEYASGAVHERIMGIKMACFLWTASPTALRFRVHTLLTRLQLQAQWAKEAAAGQMDSARYPELGFTRCIDGFAAAIPGDANNTFRCRNIDLYHFLSHADLGSKHAGQGSSSWGWTAQNGREFVAIGQYDGTAFAEISKEGKLIYLGRLPQYDSIGSNWREIRVLRDHAVIGSEAIKHGVQIFDMKKLLDLDPANPTTFTQADLTGHWDGLPVGRTHNIVVNQELNYAIACGSVGGNETVRVRGDLPCRGGLIFLDMSDPSNPTSPGCAAGDGYVHDAQCLVYRGPDLRYQGRDICYGYNEDTLTIYDVTNKVGNVTNIISITTFPGAEYVHQGAVNDVNNQEYLFLDDEFDERDAKVGPMTKGLPTTHIFDIRDLENPHYSGKYVGKTRSIDHNQYVFGGYLYQSNYGNGLNVLDVRSVTSDPSGAGICEAGFFDVYPEDDENEGGGTVAFLGSWSSYAGFKSGFILVHTIERGTFVVKMSSKECEKGAAVCEPNACLTSLRASSVEGRLEESIKFCDRFLRRKVTDEGAVPEWAILAGLRAVANTRWPCAWNSSASADPMPPALHPVMRTTLRFAAAMVLETARNSAKESWRRGRRGCLKQEDRAVVKPVYSPRALEPCLNVTPKSICLPIPGFVHLPGPIKPTQAQGVVAETKH
;
A
#
# COMPACT_ATOMS: atom_id res chain seq x y z
N MET A 1 1.41 38.00 -37.93
CA MET A 1 0.19 38.64 -37.36
C MET A 1 -0.17 37.92 -36.07
N VAL A 2 -0.07 38.58 -34.91
CA VAL A 2 -0.74 38.10 -33.70
C VAL A 2 -2.24 38.34 -33.88
N ARG A 3 -3.10 37.36 -33.61
CA ARG A 3 -4.55 37.51 -33.80
C ARG A 3 -5.12 38.50 -32.77
N ALA A 4 -5.92 39.46 -33.22
CA ALA A 4 -6.52 40.47 -32.35
C ALA A 4 -7.38 39.87 -31.21
N THR A 5 -7.95 38.67 -31.44
CA THR A 5 -8.79 37.93 -30.48
C THR A 5 -8.09 37.62 -29.15
N THR A 6 -6.75 37.44 -29.13
CA THR A 6 -6.02 37.19 -27.88
C THR A 6 -5.89 38.45 -27.01
N VAL A 7 -5.90 39.63 -27.63
CA VAL A 7 -5.78 40.92 -26.93
C VAL A 7 -7.09 41.26 -26.22
N THR A 8 -8.23 41.13 -26.90
CA THR A 8 -9.56 41.39 -26.29
C THR A 8 -9.82 40.50 -25.08
N ALA A 9 -9.48 39.21 -25.17
CA ALA A 9 -9.63 38.27 -24.05
C ALA A 9 -8.79 38.66 -22.82
N LEU A 10 -7.54 39.13 -23.00
CA LEU A 10 -6.70 39.60 -21.90
C LEU A 10 -7.30 40.82 -21.18
N TRP A 11 -7.83 41.79 -21.93
CA TRP A 11 -8.45 42.99 -21.35
C TRP A 11 -9.74 42.65 -20.56
N SER A 12 -10.56 41.72 -21.05
CA SER A 12 -11.71 41.22 -20.29
C SER A 12 -11.30 40.49 -19.00
N ALA A 13 -10.23 39.69 -19.03
CA ALA A 13 -9.73 38.99 -17.85
C ALA A 13 -9.14 39.95 -16.79
N LEU A 14 -8.41 40.99 -17.22
CA LEU A 14 -7.87 42.02 -16.33
C LEU A 14 -8.97 42.84 -15.64
N ALA A 15 -10.06 43.15 -16.35
CA ALA A 15 -11.23 43.79 -15.74
C ALA A 15 -11.89 42.91 -14.67
N GLY A 16 -12.01 41.60 -14.91
CA GLY A 16 -12.55 40.63 -13.95
C GLY A 16 -11.70 40.51 -12.67
N LEU A 17 -10.37 40.50 -12.81
CA LEU A 17 -9.44 40.47 -11.67
C LEU A 17 -9.54 41.72 -10.78
N GLY A 18 -9.75 42.90 -11.38
CA GLY A 18 -10.00 44.14 -10.64
C GLY A 18 -11.29 44.10 -9.81
N GLY A 19 -12.35 43.50 -10.35
CA GLY A 19 -13.61 43.30 -9.62
C GLY A 19 -13.50 42.30 -8.47
N ALA A 20 -12.82 41.17 -8.68
CA ALA A 20 -12.67 40.12 -7.67
C ALA A 20 -11.89 40.59 -6.42
N ALA A 21 -10.92 41.49 -6.59
CA ALA A 21 -10.15 42.08 -5.49
C ALA A 21 -10.83 43.28 -4.80
N GLY A 22 -12.01 43.72 -5.26
CA GLY A 22 -12.73 44.86 -4.69
C GLY A 22 -13.91 44.50 -3.77
N ALA A 23 -14.23 43.21 -3.61
CA ALA A 23 -15.54 42.76 -3.13
C ALA A 23 -15.54 41.91 -1.84
N GLY A 24 -14.37 41.57 -1.28
CA GLY A 24 -14.27 40.74 -0.07
C GLY A 24 -14.40 41.51 1.24
N SER A 25 -15.06 40.93 2.25
CA SER A 25 -15.09 41.47 3.61
C SER A 25 -13.71 41.32 4.31
N LYS A 26 -13.48 42.06 5.40
CA LYS A 26 -12.23 41.93 6.18
C LYS A 26 -12.02 40.51 6.71
N GLU A 27 -13.12 39.84 7.03
CA GLU A 27 -13.18 38.47 7.53
C GLU A 27 -12.86 37.47 6.40
N GLU A 28 -13.34 37.69 5.18
CA GLU A 28 -12.97 36.89 3.99
C GLU A 28 -11.50 37.07 3.55
N TYR A 29 -10.91 38.24 3.83
CA TYR A 29 -9.47 38.47 3.68
C TYR A 29 -8.66 37.76 4.78
N ALA A 30 -9.13 37.79 6.02
CA ALA A 30 -8.47 37.12 7.15
C ALA A 30 -8.56 35.59 7.09
N SER A 31 -9.64 35.03 6.51
CA SER A 31 -9.81 33.59 6.33
C SER A 31 -9.12 33.02 5.08
N GLY A 32 -8.60 33.86 4.20
CA GLY A 32 -7.98 33.44 2.93
C GLY A 32 -8.97 33.13 1.80
N ALA A 33 -10.28 33.18 2.02
CA ALA A 33 -11.29 32.86 0.99
C ALA A 33 -11.19 33.76 -0.27
N VAL A 34 -10.77 35.01 -0.12
CA VAL A 34 -10.47 35.89 -1.28
C VAL A 34 -9.26 35.39 -2.08
N HIS A 35 -8.24 34.85 -1.41
CA HIS A 35 -7.06 34.27 -2.06
C HIS A 35 -7.44 33.03 -2.86
N GLU A 36 -8.25 32.12 -2.29
CA GLU A 36 -8.74 30.93 -3.00
C GLU A 36 -9.51 31.29 -4.29
N ARG A 37 -10.44 32.24 -4.22
CA ARG A 37 -11.18 32.72 -5.41
C ARG A 37 -10.25 33.27 -6.49
N ILE A 38 -9.26 34.09 -6.11
CA ILE A 38 -8.29 34.66 -7.06
C ILE A 38 -7.41 33.57 -7.68
N MET A 39 -7.01 32.54 -6.90
CA MET A 39 -6.25 31.41 -7.42
C MET A 39 -7.07 30.52 -8.35
N GLY A 40 -8.36 30.27 -8.04
CA GLY A 40 -9.28 29.57 -8.93
C GLY A 40 -9.46 30.26 -10.29
N ILE A 41 -9.61 31.59 -10.30
CA ILE A 41 -9.68 32.40 -11.53
C ILE A 41 -8.36 32.33 -12.32
N LYS A 42 -7.20 32.41 -11.65
CA LYS A 42 -5.89 32.26 -12.30
C LYS A 42 -5.69 30.87 -12.91
N MET A 43 -6.11 29.82 -12.21
CA MET A 43 -6.06 28.45 -12.72
C MET A 43 -6.95 28.27 -13.95
N ALA A 44 -8.18 28.77 -13.93
CA ALA A 44 -9.09 28.72 -15.08
C ALA A 44 -8.48 29.35 -16.36
N CYS A 45 -7.68 30.41 -16.21
CA CYS A 45 -6.97 31.06 -17.32
C CYS A 45 -5.78 30.24 -17.85
N PHE A 46 -5.16 29.40 -17.00
CA PHE A 46 -4.05 28.51 -17.38
C PHE A 46 -4.47 27.25 -18.15
N LEU A 47 -5.75 26.88 -18.12
CA LEU A 47 -6.26 25.62 -18.72
C LEU A 47 -6.22 25.57 -20.25
N TRP A 48 -5.98 26.67 -20.95
CA TRP A 48 -6.27 26.80 -22.39
C TRP A 48 -5.12 26.43 -23.36
N THR A 49 -4.00 25.89 -22.85
CA THR A 49 -2.75 25.71 -23.65
C THR A 49 -2.06 24.34 -23.52
N ALA A 50 -2.62 23.37 -22.80
CA ALA A 50 -1.98 22.06 -22.54
C ALA A 50 -2.91 20.85 -22.80
N SER A 51 -2.31 19.66 -22.92
CA SER A 51 -3.05 18.41 -23.18
C SER A 51 -3.88 17.94 -21.97
N PRO A 52 -5.11 17.41 -22.13
CA PRO A 52 -6.05 17.23 -21.02
C PRO A 52 -5.63 16.21 -19.94
N THR A 53 -4.96 15.11 -20.29
CA THR A 53 -4.61 14.04 -19.33
C THR A 53 -3.49 14.45 -18.38
N ALA A 54 -2.32 14.81 -18.92
CA ALA A 54 -1.17 15.24 -18.11
C ALA A 54 -1.43 16.51 -17.28
N LEU A 55 -2.45 17.31 -17.64
CA LEU A 55 -2.89 18.45 -16.84
C LEU A 55 -3.79 18.05 -15.66
N ARG A 56 -4.59 16.97 -15.78
CA ARG A 56 -5.42 16.45 -14.67
C ARG A 56 -4.57 15.95 -13.53
N PHE A 57 -3.65 15.01 -13.79
CA PHE A 57 -2.75 14.45 -12.77
C PHE A 57 -1.98 15.57 -12.03
N ARG A 58 -1.35 16.50 -12.75
CA ARG A 58 -0.60 17.62 -12.14
C ARG A 58 -1.43 18.54 -11.24
N VAL A 59 -2.71 18.74 -11.53
CA VAL A 59 -3.63 19.49 -10.65
C VAL A 59 -4.08 18.62 -9.48
N HIS A 60 -4.33 17.33 -9.72
CA HIS A 60 -4.73 16.36 -8.71
C HIS A 60 -3.66 16.16 -7.62
N THR A 61 -2.40 15.93 -7.98
CA THR A 61 -1.28 15.79 -7.03
C THR A 61 -1.10 17.04 -6.17
N LEU A 62 -1.24 18.24 -6.76
CA LEU A 62 -1.11 19.50 -6.03
C LEU A 62 -2.25 19.71 -5.02
N LEU A 63 -3.49 19.42 -5.41
CA LEU A 63 -4.64 19.48 -4.51
C LEU A 63 -4.55 18.42 -3.41
N THR A 64 -4.10 17.21 -3.73
CA THR A 64 -3.92 16.13 -2.76
C THR A 64 -2.87 16.48 -1.70
N ARG A 65 -1.72 17.02 -2.10
CA ARG A 65 -0.67 17.44 -1.14
C ARG A 65 -1.18 18.53 -0.18
N LEU A 66 -2.11 19.39 -0.62
CA LEU A 66 -2.77 20.38 0.24
C LEU A 66 -3.81 19.72 1.18
N GLN A 67 -4.55 18.71 0.72
CA GLN A 67 -5.48 17.93 1.56
C GLN A 67 -4.75 17.15 2.65
N LEU A 68 -3.66 16.45 2.29
CA LEU A 68 -2.74 15.76 3.19
C LEU A 68 -2.20 16.71 4.27
N GLN A 69 -1.65 17.87 3.86
CA GLN A 69 -1.16 18.88 4.79
C GLN A 69 -2.26 19.47 5.67
N ALA A 70 -3.49 19.60 5.17
CA ALA A 70 -4.65 20.03 5.97
C ALA A 70 -5.12 18.97 6.97
N GLN A 71 -5.04 17.67 6.63
CA GLN A 71 -5.30 16.57 7.55
C GLN A 71 -4.31 16.61 8.71
N TRP A 72 -3.00 16.57 8.42
CA TRP A 72 -1.95 16.60 9.44
C TRP A 72 -1.96 17.88 10.28
N ALA A 73 -2.28 19.04 9.70
CA ALA A 73 -2.45 20.29 10.46
C ALA A 73 -3.63 20.24 11.44
N LYS A 74 -4.74 19.58 11.05
CA LYS A 74 -5.91 19.36 11.93
C LYS A 74 -5.59 18.37 13.05
N GLU A 75 -4.87 17.28 12.75
CA GLU A 75 -4.44 16.27 13.72
C GLU A 75 -3.41 16.82 14.72
N ALA A 76 -2.50 17.69 14.26
CA ALA A 76 -1.61 18.46 15.11
C ALA A 76 -2.39 19.42 16.03
N ALA A 77 -3.39 20.13 15.49
CA ALA A 77 -4.27 20.99 16.29
C ALA A 77 -5.15 20.21 17.28
N ALA A 78 -5.43 18.93 17.02
CA ALA A 78 -6.11 18.01 17.93
C ALA A 78 -5.15 17.28 18.92
N GLY A 79 -3.84 17.56 18.84
CA GLY A 79 -2.82 16.92 19.67
C GLY A 79 -2.60 15.43 19.37
N GLN A 80 -3.09 14.89 18.25
CA GLN A 80 -2.83 13.51 17.82
C GLN A 80 -1.36 13.34 17.42
N MET A 81 -0.77 14.37 16.80
CA MET A 81 0.67 14.45 16.53
C MET A 81 1.52 14.69 17.80
N ASP A 82 0.97 14.87 19.00
CA ASP A 82 1.81 15.01 20.21
C ASP A 82 2.36 13.65 20.65
N SER A 83 3.47 13.23 20.04
CA SER A 83 4.04 11.89 20.25
C SER A 83 4.34 11.55 21.72
N ALA A 84 4.60 12.55 22.57
CA ALA A 84 4.87 12.36 23.99
C ALA A 84 3.67 11.82 24.80
N ARG A 85 2.47 11.78 24.19
CA ARG A 85 1.28 11.12 24.77
C ARG A 85 1.33 9.59 24.72
N TYR A 86 2.17 9.00 23.87
CA TYR A 86 2.22 7.55 23.63
C TYR A 86 3.34 6.92 24.49
N PRO A 87 3.03 6.09 25.49
CA PRO A 87 4.03 5.54 26.41
C PRO A 87 4.86 4.41 25.76
N GLU A 88 6.06 4.15 26.30
CA GLU A 88 6.84 2.94 25.98
C GLU A 88 5.98 1.68 26.23
N LEU A 89 5.87 0.80 25.22
CA LEU A 89 5.14 -0.47 25.33
C LEU A 89 6.09 -1.66 25.32
N GLY A 90 5.82 -2.66 26.17
CA GLY A 90 6.59 -3.90 26.25
C GLY A 90 6.01 -5.07 25.45
N PHE A 91 6.72 -6.19 25.48
CA PHE A 91 6.34 -7.43 24.78
C PHE A 91 4.92 -7.87 25.16
N THR A 92 4.07 -7.95 24.12
CA THR A 92 2.64 -8.26 24.24
C THR A 92 2.26 -9.23 23.13
N ARG A 93 1.87 -10.45 23.52
CA ARG A 93 1.41 -11.46 22.55
C ARG A 93 0.09 -11.07 21.91
N CYS A 94 -0.05 -11.43 20.65
CA CYS A 94 -1.33 -11.48 19.98
C CYS A 94 -2.15 -12.66 20.51
N ILE A 95 -3.22 -12.38 21.25
CA ILE A 95 -4.09 -13.39 21.85
C ILE A 95 -5.53 -13.11 21.39
N ASP A 96 -6.13 -14.11 20.75
CA ASP A 96 -7.50 -14.09 20.22
C ASP A 96 -7.85 -12.83 19.40
N GLY A 97 -6.88 -12.35 18.61
CA GLY A 97 -7.01 -11.22 17.69
C GLY A 97 -6.45 -9.89 18.20
N PHE A 98 -5.99 -9.81 19.46
CA PHE A 98 -5.59 -8.55 20.09
C PHE A 98 -4.26 -8.61 20.87
N ALA A 99 -3.45 -7.56 20.73
CA ALA A 99 -2.28 -7.27 21.55
C ALA A 99 -2.62 -6.09 22.49
N ALA A 100 -3.19 -6.41 23.66
CA ALA A 100 -3.55 -5.44 24.70
C ALA A 100 -2.32 -5.06 25.54
N ALA A 101 -1.54 -4.07 25.08
CA ALA A 101 -0.25 -3.70 25.67
C ALA A 101 -0.41 -2.97 27.01
N ILE A 102 -1.49 -2.20 27.17
CA ILE A 102 -1.92 -1.65 28.45
C ILE A 102 -3.30 -2.25 28.78
N PRO A 103 -3.42 -3.11 29.82
CA PRO A 103 -4.69 -3.78 30.14
C PRO A 103 -5.83 -2.80 30.43
N GLY A 104 -6.87 -2.84 29.60
CA GLY A 104 -8.06 -1.99 29.71
C GLY A 104 -8.00 -0.67 28.94
N ASP A 105 -6.89 -0.34 28.30
CA ASP A 105 -6.78 0.82 27.41
C ASP A 105 -7.02 0.42 25.94
N ALA A 106 -8.05 0.99 25.33
CA ALA A 106 -8.38 0.76 23.93
C ALA A 106 -7.32 1.33 22.97
N ASN A 107 -6.72 2.49 23.29
CA ASN A 107 -5.76 3.18 22.42
C ASN A 107 -4.38 2.48 22.38
N ASN A 108 -4.17 1.52 23.28
CA ASN A 108 -3.00 0.64 23.36
C ASN A 108 -3.42 -0.84 23.34
N THR A 109 -4.56 -1.15 22.72
CA THR A 109 -5.01 -2.52 22.39
C THR A 109 -5.14 -2.66 20.88
N PHE A 110 -4.07 -3.15 20.27
CA PHE A 110 -3.93 -3.28 18.82
C PHE A 110 -4.60 -4.56 18.31
N ARG A 111 -5.23 -4.53 17.14
CA ARG A 111 -5.64 -5.75 16.42
C ARG A 111 -4.45 -6.40 15.75
N CYS A 112 -4.45 -7.72 15.72
CA CYS A 112 -3.33 -8.49 15.19
C CYS A 112 -3.76 -9.89 14.74
N ARG A 113 -2.95 -10.51 13.89
CA ARG A 113 -2.98 -11.97 13.67
C ARG A 113 -1.61 -12.47 13.31
N ASN A 114 -1.15 -13.52 13.99
CA ASN A 114 0.16 -14.16 13.79
C ASN A 114 1.37 -13.23 13.99
N ILE A 115 1.21 -12.04 14.58
CA ILE A 115 2.27 -11.07 14.83
C ILE A 115 2.17 -10.58 16.28
N ASP A 116 3.22 -10.81 17.08
CA ASP A 116 3.32 -10.33 18.47
C ASP A 116 4.03 -8.96 18.51
N LEU A 117 3.60 -8.08 19.41
CA LEU A 117 4.32 -6.85 19.76
C LEU A 117 5.53 -7.21 20.64
N TYR A 118 6.70 -6.65 20.34
CA TYR A 118 7.90 -6.80 21.17
C TYR A 118 8.25 -5.53 21.93
N HIS A 119 8.17 -4.37 21.25
CA HIS A 119 8.49 -3.09 21.88
C HIS A 119 7.89 -1.91 21.10
N PHE A 120 7.70 -0.77 21.75
CA PHE A 120 7.41 0.52 21.11
C PHE A 120 8.10 1.66 21.86
N LEU A 121 8.60 2.64 21.09
CA LEU A 121 9.06 3.94 21.59
C LEU A 121 8.37 5.05 20.79
N SER A 122 7.95 6.13 21.46
CA SER A 122 7.40 7.31 20.78
C SER A 122 8.48 8.05 19.98
N HIS A 123 8.07 8.97 19.10
CA HIS A 123 9.03 9.87 18.46
C HIS A 123 9.85 10.69 19.47
N ALA A 124 9.24 11.07 20.61
CA ALA A 124 9.89 11.81 21.69
C ALA A 124 10.92 10.95 22.46
N ASP A 125 10.60 9.68 22.75
CA ASP A 125 11.56 8.74 23.38
C ASP A 125 12.72 8.39 22.44
N LEU A 126 12.47 8.42 21.14
CA LEU A 126 13.49 8.40 20.07
C LEU A 126 14.18 9.76 19.88
N GLY A 127 14.03 10.69 20.83
CA GLY A 127 14.76 11.95 20.92
C GLY A 127 14.26 13.11 20.05
N SER A 128 13.07 12.98 19.43
CA SER A 128 12.46 14.09 18.67
C SER A 128 12.11 15.25 19.60
N LYS A 129 12.37 16.48 19.13
CA LYS A 129 11.91 17.71 19.78
C LYS A 129 10.70 18.32 19.06
N HIS A 130 10.33 17.76 17.92
CA HIS A 130 9.12 18.08 17.19
C HIS A 130 8.01 17.08 17.53
N ALA A 131 6.76 17.53 17.33
CA ALA A 131 5.60 16.66 17.24
C ALA A 131 5.84 15.52 16.23
N GLY A 132 5.10 14.42 16.39
CA GLY A 132 5.11 13.27 15.49
C GLY A 132 4.94 13.71 14.05
N GLN A 133 5.88 13.25 13.22
CA GLN A 133 5.98 13.40 11.77
C GLN A 133 7.07 12.42 11.33
N GLY A 134 6.80 11.14 11.53
CA GLY A 134 7.62 10.02 11.06
C GLY A 134 7.48 9.77 9.56
N SER A 135 8.45 9.07 8.98
CA SER A 135 8.59 8.90 7.54
C SER A 135 9.27 7.57 7.18
N SER A 136 10.27 7.57 6.31
CA SER A 136 10.99 6.35 5.95
C SER A 136 11.79 5.79 7.12
N SER A 137 12.03 4.49 7.08
CA SER A 137 12.91 3.80 8.02
C SER A 137 13.58 2.61 7.32
N TRP A 138 14.81 2.29 7.73
CA TRP A 138 15.56 1.20 7.11
C TRP A 138 16.47 0.48 8.10
N GLY A 139 16.58 -0.84 7.97
CA GLY A 139 17.43 -1.67 8.81
C GLY A 139 18.83 -1.91 8.23
N TRP A 140 19.81 -2.07 9.12
CA TRP A 140 21.16 -2.53 8.84
C TRP A 140 21.53 -3.66 9.81
N THR A 141 22.10 -4.75 9.32
CA THR A 141 22.66 -5.82 10.16
C THR A 141 24.18 -5.75 10.08
N ALA A 142 24.82 -5.41 11.19
CA ALA A 142 26.26 -5.33 11.30
C ALA A 142 26.92 -6.71 11.11
N GLN A 143 28.21 -6.72 10.75
CA GLN A 143 28.98 -7.95 10.52
C GLN A 143 29.04 -8.88 11.76
N ASN A 144 28.90 -8.32 12.97
CA ASN A 144 28.83 -9.06 14.23
C ASN A 144 27.43 -9.59 14.58
N GLY A 145 26.42 -9.35 13.74
CA GLY A 145 25.04 -9.79 13.94
C GLY A 145 24.18 -8.91 14.84
N ARG A 146 24.64 -7.71 15.22
CA ARG A 146 23.77 -6.68 15.83
C ARG A 146 22.91 -6.01 14.76
N GLU A 147 21.70 -5.63 15.12
CA GLU A 147 20.65 -5.18 14.19
C GLU A 147 20.24 -3.75 14.54
N PHE A 148 20.43 -2.82 13.62
CA PHE A 148 20.21 -1.38 13.82
C PHE A 148 19.20 -0.83 12.83
N VAL A 149 18.61 0.30 13.17
CA VAL A 149 17.65 1.02 12.34
C VAL A 149 18.01 2.49 12.23
N ALA A 150 17.82 3.04 11.03
CA ALA A 150 17.75 4.47 10.77
C ALA A 150 16.27 4.85 10.60
N ILE A 151 15.84 5.90 11.31
CA ILE A 151 14.43 6.26 11.48
C ILE A 151 14.25 7.74 11.10
N GLY A 152 13.56 8.01 9.99
CA GLY A 152 13.31 9.36 9.49
C GLY A 152 12.17 10.04 10.25
N GLN A 153 12.48 11.16 10.91
CA GLN A 153 11.53 12.00 11.66
C GLN A 153 11.68 13.44 11.20
N TYR A 154 10.67 14.31 11.37
CA TYR A 154 10.73 15.71 10.91
C TYR A 154 12.08 16.41 11.14
N ASP A 155 12.63 16.26 12.34
CA ASP A 155 13.88 16.87 12.82
C ASP A 155 15.17 16.08 12.54
N GLY A 156 15.14 15.07 11.66
CA GLY A 156 16.32 14.40 11.14
C GLY A 156 16.18 12.88 11.01
N THR A 157 17.24 12.17 11.37
CA THR A 157 17.28 10.70 11.41
C THR A 157 17.72 10.24 12.79
N ALA A 158 16.84 9.55 13.52
CA ALA A 158 17.21 8.85 14.74
C ALA A 158 17.82 7.48 14.40
N PHE A 159 18.70 7.01 15.28
CA PHE A 159 19.35 5.71 15.19
C PHE A 159 19.06 4.90 16.46
N ALA A 160 18.75 3.62 16.27
CA ALA A 160 18.49 2.70 17.37
C ALA A 160 19.01 1.27 17.06
N GLU A 161 19.26 0.49 18.09
CA GLU A 161 19.51 -0.95 18.02
C GLU A 161 18.24 -1.74 18.39
N ILE A 162 17.97 -2.82 17.67
CA ILE A 162 17.03 -3.86 18.09
C ILE A 162 17.85 -4.93 18.81
N SER A 163 17.67 -5.01 20.13
CA SER A 163 18.29 -6.04 20.97
C SER A 163 17.81 -7.45 20.60
N LYS A 164 18.54 -8.49 21.03
CA LYS A 164 18.18 -9.90 20.77
C LYS A 164 16.83 -10.28 21.37
N GLU A 165 16.44 -9.57 22.43
CA GLU A 165 15.19 -9.68 23.17
C GLU A 165 14.04 -8.92 22.48
N GLY A 166 14.32 -8.11 21.45
CA GLY A 166 13.34 -7.34 20.69
C GLY A 166 13.03 -5.94 21.22
N LYS A 167 13.72 -5.48 22.28
CA LYS A 167 13.64 -4.08 22.74
C LYS A 167 14.41 -3.18 21.77
N LEU A 168 13.77 -2.07 21.36
CA LEU A 168 14.36 -0.95 20.65
C LEU A 168 15.14 -0.08 21.64
N ILE A 169 16.37 0.27 21.28
CA ILE A 169 17.32 1.01 22.13
C ILE A 169 17.80 2.22 21.35
N TYR A 170 17.34 3.42 21.73
CA TYR A 170 17.80 4.68 21.12
C TYR A 170 19.30 4.91 21.37
N LEU A 171 20.05 5.26 20.32
CA LEU A 171 21.50 5.45 20.37
C LEU A 171 21.92 6.90 20.05
N GLY A 172 21.12 7.64 19.29
CA GLY A 172 21.48 8.97 18.84
C GLY A 172 20.71 9.46 17.62
N ARG A 173 21.05 10.65 17.14
CA ARG A 173 20.37 11.34 16.04
C ARG A 173 21.35 12.12 15.17
N LEU A 174 21.18 12.04 13.86
CA LEU A 174 21.65 13.02 12.89
C LEU A 174 20.53 14.05 12.67
N PRO A 175 20.69 15.32 13.09
CA PRO A 175 19.67 16.36 12.89
C PRO A 175 19.40 16.64 11.40
N GLN A 176 18.30 17.35 11.14
CA GLN A 176 17.98 17.82 9.78
C GLN A 176 19.14 18.64 9.18
N TYR A 177 19.31 18.56 7.85
CA TYR A 177 20.36 19.31 7.14
C TYR A 177 19.96 20.77 6.91
N ASP A 178 18.67 21.03 6.69
CA ASP A 178 18.10 22.36 6.58
C ASP A 178 17.69 22.94 7.95
N SER A 179 17.17 24.17 7.99
CA SER A 179 16.82 24.85 9.25
C SER A 179 15.36 24.67 9.69
N ILE A 180 14.56 23.84 9.00
CA ILE A 180 13.13 23.68 9.22
C ILE A 180 12.83 22.21 9.55
N GLY A 181 13.21 21.28 8.67
CA GLY A 181 12.80 19.87 8.70
C GLY A 181 11.80 19.54 7.58
N SER A 182 11.41 18.27 7.50
CA SER A 182 10.49 17.76 6.47
C SER A 182 9.82 16.46 6.88
N ASN A 183 8.53 16.34 6.57
CA ASN A 183 7.72 15.12 6.72
C ASN A 183 8.15 14.01 5.75
N TRP A 184 8.78 14.36 4.62
CA TRP A 184 9.29 13.40 3.65
C TRP A 184 10.81 13.34 3.75
N ARG A 185 11.32 12.17 4.12
CA ARG A 185 12.75 11.84 4.19
C ARG A 185 12.91 10.35 3.97
N GLU A 186 13.51 10.00 2.84
CA GLU A 186 13.64 8.62 2.40
C GLU A 186 15.05 8.10 2.64
N ILE A 187 15.10 6.90 3.23
CA ILE A 187 16.32 6.27 3.74
C ILE A 187 16.43 4.89 3.12
N ARG A 188 17.61 4.57 2.58
CA ARG A 188 18.00 3.20 2.26
C ARG A 188 19.45 2.98 2.72
N VAL A 189 19.77 1.79 3.21
CA VAL A 189 21.17 1.44 3.55
C VAL A 189 21.81 0.73 2.36
N LEU A 190 22.85 1.33 1.78
CA LEU A 190 23.72 0.71 0.79
C LEU A 190 24.96 0.12 1.48
N ARG A 191 25.04 -1.21 1.53
CA ARG A 191 26.06 -1.96 2.27
C ARG A 191 26.09 -1.60 3.78
N ASP A 192 26.95 -0.67 4.18
CA ASP A 192 27.07 -0.16 5.55
C ASP A 192 26.74 1.34 5.69
N HIS A 193 26.38 2.02 4.60
CA HIS A 193 26.07 3.45 4.61
C HIS A 193 24.56 3.70 4.50
N ALA A 194 23.98 4.45 5.42
CA ALA A 194 22.68 5.05 5.21
C ALA A 194 22.81 6.18 4.16
N VAL A 195 22.01 6.08 3.11
CA VAL A 195 21.82 7.11 2.08
C VAL A 195 20.48 7.78 2.40
N ILE A 196 20.51 9.08 2.73
CA ILE A 196 19.37 9.81 3.28
C ILE A 196 19.06 11.01 2.37
N GLY A 197 17.87 11.02 1.78
CA GLY A 197 17.34 12.13 0.98
C GLY A 197 16.09 12.71 1.62
N SER A 198 15.69 13.92 1.22
CA SER A 198 14.48 14.58 1.72
C SER A 198 13.92 15.60 0.74
N GLU A 199 12.60 15.86 0.86
CA GLU A 199 11.94 16.96 0.17
C GLU A 199 12.32 18.36 0.71
N ALA A 200 13.08 18.42 1.83
CA ALA A 200 13.63 19.64 2.39
C ALA A 200 14.57 20.37 1.41
N ILE A 201 14.46 21.69 1.35
CA ILE A 201 15.26 22.53 0.44
C ILE A 201 16.69 22.68 0.99
N LYS A 202 17.68 22.56 0.10
CA LYS A 202 19.13 22.48 0.40
C LYS A 202 19.57 21.23 1.17
N HIS A 203 18.72 20.21 1.35
CA HIS A 203 19.07 19.00 2.08
C HIS A 203 20.22 18.20 1.44
N GLY A 204 20.25 18.14 0.10
CA GLY A 204 21.12 17.24 -0.65
C GLY A 204 20.80 15.77 -0.38
N VAL A 205 21.79 14.91 -0.58
CA VAL A 205 21.80 13.53 -0.10
C VAL A 205 22.93 13.39 0.93
N GLN A 206 22.57 13.01 2.15
CA GLN A 206 23.51 12.75 3.24
C GLN A 206 23.95 11.28 3.20
N ILE A 207 25.25 11.01 3.38
CA ILE A 207 25.81 9.65 3.47
C ILE A 207 26.37 9.46 4.88
N PHE A 208 25.90 8.45 5.62
CA PHE A 208 26.30 8.18 7.01
C PHE A 208 26.74 6.72 7.20
N ASP A 209 27.97 6.48 7.65
CA ASP A 209 28.47 5.13 7.99
C ASP A 209 27.81 4.58 9.27
N MET A 210 27.00 3.55 9.13
CA MET A 210 26.26 2.92 10.23
C MET A 210 27.19 2.27 11.26
N LYS A 211 28.48 2.01 10.93
CA LYS A 211 29.46 1.52 11.90
C LYS A 211 29.70 2.49 13.05
N LYS A 212 29.43 3.79 12.87
CA LYS A 212 29.49 4.80 13.95
C LYS A 212 28.50 4.52 15.09
N LEU A 213 27.52 3.62 14.89
CA LEU A 213 26.55 3.19 15.90
C LEU A 213 27.06 2.06 16.81
N LEU A 214 28.16 1.38 16.44
CA LEU A 214 28.59 0.15 17.11
C LEU A 214 29.06 0.39 18.55
N ASP A 215 29.79 1.48 18.79
CA ASP A 215 30.47 1.75 20.06
C ASP A 215 29.78 2.86 20.90
N LEU A 216 28.52 3.18 20.58
CA LEU A 216 27.73 4.18 21.31
C LEU A 216 27.19 3.65 22.64
N ASP A 217 27.16 4.51 23.65
CA ASP A 217 26.50 4.25 24.93
C ASP A 217 25.02 4.69 24.88
N PRO A 218 24.04 3.77 24.99
CA PRO A 218 22.62 4.12 25.00
C PRO A 218 22.19 4.92 26.26
N ALA A 219 23.00 4.95 27.33
CA ALA A 219 22.76 5.83 28.47
C ALA A 219 23.14 7.30 28.18
N ASN A 220 23.91 7.56 27.12
CA ASN A 220 24.33 8.90 26.68
C ASN A 220 24.14 9.06 25.15
N PRO A 221 22.89 9.10 24.63
CA PRO A 221 22.63 9.10 23.20
C PRO A 221 23.29 10.26 22.44
N THR A 222 23.98 9.94 21.34
CA THR A 222 24.82 10.89 20.61
C THR A 222 24.01 11.78 19.67
N THR A 223 24.16 13.10 19.76
CA THR A 223 23.69 14.02 18.72
C THR A 223 24.84 14.28 17.74
N PHE A 224 24.74 13.71 16.55
CA PHE A 224 25.70 13.90 15.46
C PHE A 224 25.56 15.29 14.83
N THR A 225 26.55 15.69 14.05
CA THR A 225 26.58 16.93 13.26
C THR A 225 26.71 16.61 11.77
N GLN A 226 26.56 17.62 10.91
CA GLN A 226 26.81 17.43 9.47
C GLN A 226 28.30 17.16 9.15
N ALA A 227 29.22 17.40 10.09
CA ALA A 227 30.62 16.99 9.99
C ALA A 227 30.85 15.50 10.35
N ASP A 228 29.85 14.82 10.91
CA ASP A 228 29.85 13.38 11.18
C ASP A 228 29.26 12.56 10.02
N LEU A 229 28.89 13.20 8.90
CA LEU A 229 28.63 12.49 7.65
C LEU A 229 29.92 11.83 7.13
N THR A 230 29.77 10.76 6.38
CA THR A 230 30.86 10.21 5.54
C THR A 230 31.06 11.09 4.31
N GLY A 231 29.96 11.55 3.71
CA GLY A 231 29.92 12.42 2.55
C GLY A 231 28.56 13.09 2.37
N HIS A 232 28.48 14.07 1.48
CA HIS A 232 27.25 14.80 1.15
C HIS A 232 27.23 15.17 -0.32
N TRP A 233 26.05 15.17 -0.94
CA TRP A 233 25.87 15.57 -2.34
C TRP A 233 24.75 16.62 -2.49
N ASP A 234 25.09 17.83 -2.91
CA ASP A 234 24.16 18.96 -3.01
C ASP A 234 23.61 19.21 -4.43
N GLY A 235 24.07 18.45 -5.44
CA GLY A 235 23.76 18.65 -6.87
C GLY A 235 22.30 18.41 -7.32
N LEU A 236 21.37 18.19 -6.38
CA LEU A 236 19.94 18.09 -6.65
C LEU A 236 19.34 19.46 -7.03
N PRO A 237 18.37 19.53 -7.96
CA PRO A 237 17.40 20.62 -8.06
C PRO A 237 16.92 21.15 -6.69
N VAL A 238 17.33 22.37 -6.36
CA VAL A 238 17.13 23.07 -5.06
C VAL A 238 17.49 22.24 -3.81
N GLY A 239 18.37 21.25 -3.97
CA GLY A 239 18.84 20.38 -2.88
C GLY A 239 17.81 19.39 -2.37
N ARG A 240 16.78 18.99 -3.13
CA ARG A 240 15.72 18.08 -2.63
C ARG A 240 15.42 16.89 -3.54
N THR A 241 14.96 15.79 -2.96
CA THR A 241 14.53 14.56 -3.64
C THR A 241 13.28 14.03 -2.95
N HIS A 242 12.38 13.36 -3.67
CA HIS A 242 11.24 12.73 -3.00
C HIS A 242 11.67 11.42 -2.34
N ASN A 243 12.33 10.55 -3.12
CA ASN A 243 12.75 9.23 -2.68
C ASN A 243 14.25 8.97 -2.91
N ILE A 244 14.78 7.93 -2.27
CA ILE A 244 16.12 7.37 -2.45
C ILE A 244 16.01 5.88 -2.76
N VAL A 245 16.64 5.44 -3.84
CA VAL A 245 16.73 4.03 -4.25
C VAL A 245 18.20 3.61 -4.24
N VAL A 246 18.50 2.33 -3.98
CA VAL A 246 19.87 1.79 -4.01
C VAL A 246 19.93 0.45 -4.73
N ASN A 247 20.97 0.25 -5.55
CA ASN A 247 21.31 -1.05 -6.12
C ASN A 247 22.53 -1.61 -5.34
N GLN A 248 22.28 -2.65 -4.53
CA GLN A 248 23.30 -3.24 -3.64
C GLN A 248 24.45 -3.92 -4.40
N GLU A 249 24.15 -4.49 -5.58
CA GLU A 249 25.09 -5.26 -6.39
C GLU A 249 26.04 -4.33 -7.15
N LEU A 250 25.47 -3.36 -7.86
CA LEU A 250 26.23 -2.40 -8.68
C LEU A 250 26.70 -1.15 -7.91
N ASN A 251 26.36 -1.03 -6.62
CA ASN A 251 26.87 -0.01 -5.70
C ASN A 251 26.67 1.43 -6.19
N TYR A 252 25.42 1.77 -6.48
CA TYR A 252 25.00 3.14 -6.76
C TYR A 252 23.67 3.44 -6.05
N ALA A 253 23.42 4.73 -5.82
CA ALA A 253 22.15 5.23 -5.31
C ALA A 253 21.42 6.04 -6.39
N ILE A 254 20.15 6.35 -6.17
CA ILE A 254 19.32 7.16 -7.06
C ILE A 254 18.49 8.12 -6.22
N ALA A 255 18.41 9.37 -6.65
CA ALA A 255 17.44 10.34 -6.19
C ALA A 255 16.25 10.38 -7.17
N CYS A 256 15.05 10.09 -6.68
CA CYS A 256 13.80 10.07 -7.46
C CYS A 256 12.92 11.28 -7.07
N GLY A 257 12.18 11.84 -8.03
CA GLY A 257 11.25 12.93 -7.77
C GLY A 257 11.91 14.29 -7.51
N SER A 258 13.20 14.46 -7.86
CA SER A 258 13.93 15.71 -7.58
C SER A 258 13.48 16.86 -8.49
N VAL A 259 12.85 17.88 -7.88
CA VAL A 259 12.13 18.95 -8.59
C VAL A 259 12.42 20.34 -8.03
N GLY A 260 12.45 21.37 -8.87
CA GLY A 260 12.86 22.74 -8.54
C GLY A 260 11.70 23.58 -8.01
N GLY A 261 11.97 24.85 -7.69
CA GLY A 261 10.99 25.77 -7.09
C GLY A 261 11.24 25.99 -5.60
N ASN A 262 10.18 26.28 -4.84
CA ASN A 262 10.26 26.64 -3.42
C ASN A 262 9.42 25.68 -2.55
N GLU A 263 9.14 26.05 -1.31
CA GLU A 263 8.48 25.23 -0.29
C GLU A 263 7.08 24.78 -0.74
N THR A 264 6.33 25.70 -1.35
CA THR A 264 4.93 25.51 -1.78
C THR A 264 4.78 25.17 -3.26
N VAL A 265 5.72 25.57 -4.13
CA VAL A 265 5.64 25.36 -5.59
C VAL A 265 6.70 24.36 -6.07
N ARG A 266 6.22 23.27 -6.70
CA ARG A 266 7.05 22.30 -7.41
C ARG A 266 7.12 22.66 -8.91
N VAL A 267 8.33 22.68 -9.47
CA VAL A 267 8.62 22.96 -10.88
C VAL A 267 9.34 21.75 -11.49
N ARG A 268 8.69 21.10 -12.48
CA ARG A 268 9.20 19.89 -13.14
C ARG A 268 9.73 20.13 -14.57
N GLY A 269 9.19 21.14 -15.27
CA GLY A 269 9.31 21.28 -16.72
C GLY A 269 10.73 21.48 -17.23
N ASP A 270 11.38 22.54 -16.77
CA ASP A 270 12.63 23.07 -17.34
C ASP A 270 13.90 22.59 -16.61
N LEU A 271 13.84 21.41 -15.99
CA LEU A 271 14.96 20.80 -15.28
C LEU A 271 15.73 19.80 -16.15
N PRO A 272 17.07 19.70 -16.01
CA PRO A 272 17.86 18.70 -16.73
C PRO A 272 17.34 17.27 -16.59
N CYS A 273 16.90 16.88 -15.39
CA CYS A 273 16.44 15.52 -15.09
C CYS A 273 14.92 15.38 -14.93
N ARG A 274 14.14 16.45 -15.09
CA ARG A 274 12.64 16.49 -15.09
C ARG A 274 11.89 15.87 -13.89
N GLY A 275 12.59 15.39 -12.87
CA GLY A 275 12.03 14.63 -11.73
C GLY A 275 12.27 13.12 -11.80
N GLY A 276 13.01 12.62 -12.80
CA GLY A 276 13.28 11.21 -13.02
C GLY A 276 14.45 10.67 -12.20
N LEU A 277 14.98 9.52 -12.61
CA LEU A 277 16.07 8.82 -11.92
C LEU A 277 17.39 9.62 -12.03
N ILE A 278 17.84 10.26 -10.94
CA ILE A 278 19.17 10.89 -10.87
C ILE A 278 20.15 9.93 -10.20
N PHE A 279 21.11 9.38 -10.96
CA PHE A 279 22.05 8.39 -10.45
C PHE A 279 23.16 9.03 -9.61
N LEU A 280 23.65 8.29 -8.62
CA LEU A 280 24.77 8.65 -7.74
C LEU A 280 25.74 7.48 -7.66
N ASP A 281 26.95 7.66 -8.16
CA ASP A 281 28.04 6.72 -7.94
C ASP A 281 28.46 6.75 -6.46
N MET A 282 28.46 5.58 -5.84
CA MET A 282 28.82 5.35 -4.44
C MET A 282 30.14 4.56 -4.33
N SER A 283 30.97 4.56 -5.38
CA SER A 283 32.32 3.99 -5.39
C SER A 283 33.22 4.62 -4.32
N ASP A 284 33.12 5.95 -4.14
CA ASP A 284 33.63 6.71 -3.00
C ASP A 284 32.47 7.36 -2.23
N PRO A 285 31.99 6.75 -1.13
CA PRO A 285 30.93 7.32 -0.29
C PRO A 285 31.29 8.63 0.42
N SER A 286 32.56 9.07 0.40
CA SER A 286 32.98 10.35 0.97
C SER A 286 32.92 11.52 -0.03
N ASN A 287 33.01 11.22 -1.32
CA ASN A 287 32.89 12.17 -2.41
C ASN A 287 31.95 11.62 -3.51
N PRO A 288 30.65 11.40 -3.20
CA PRO A 288 29.67 10.89 -4.15
C PRO A 288 29.52 11.83 -5.36
N THR A 289 29.35 11.25 -6.55
CA THR A 289 29.18 12.01 -7.80
C THR A 289 28.00 11.50 -8.61
N SER A 290 27.40 12.35 -9.46
CA SER A 290 26.34 11.91 -10.38
C SER A 290 26.90 11.71 -11.79
N PRO A 291 26.86 10.49 -12.36
CA PRO A 291 27.23 10.27 -13.76
C PRO A 291 26.19 10.83 -14.74
N GLY A 292 24.95 11.04 -14.30
CA GLY A 292 23.83 11.41 -15.17
C GLY A 292 22.46 11.03 -14.61
N CYS A 293 21.45 11.05 -15.48
CA CYS A 293 20.06 10.77 -15.11
C CYS A 293 19.21 10.25 -16.28
N ALA A 294 18.14 9.54 -15.97
CA ALA A 294 17.14 9.07 -16.93
C ALA A 294 15.88 9.95 -16.84
N ALA A 295 15.81 10.98 -17.70
CA ALA A 295 14.81 12.04 -17.65
C ALA A 295 13.66 11.92 -18.67
N GLY A 296 13.66 10.88 -19.52
CA GLY A 296 12.83 10.84 -20.74
C GLY A 296 11.32 10.82 -20.49
N ASP A 297 10.86 10.09 -19.48
CA ASP A 297 9.43 9.99 -19.16
C ASP A 297 8.95 11.27 -18.44
N GLY A 298 9.53 11.53 -17.26
CA GLY A 298 9.32 12.77 -16.53
C GLY A 298 9.67 12.63 -15.06
N TYR A 299 8.63 12.54 -14.23
CA TYR A 299 8.75 12.39 -12.77
C TYR A 299 8.68 10.90 -12.42
N VAL A 300 9.57 10.45 -11.55
CA VAL A 300 9.54 9.10 -10.96
C VAL A 300 9.38 9.27 -9.45
N HIS A 301 8.39 8.62 -8.86
CA HIS A 301 8.08 8.72 -7.43
C HIS A 301 9.05 7.86 -6.59
N ASP A 302 8.95 6.54 -6.73
CA ASP A 302 9.93 5.55 -6.26
C ASP A 302 10.34 4.64 -7.45
N ALA A 303 11.38 3.83 -7.28
CA ALA A 303 11.75 2.79 -8.23
C ALA A 303 12.41 1.60 -7.53
N GLN A 304 12.34 0.43 -8.17
CA GLN A 304 13.18 -0.72 -7.81
C GLN A 304 14.16 -1.02 -8.94
N CYS A 305 15.47 -0.99 -8.65
CA CYS A 305 16.51 -1.19 -9.66
C CYS A 305 17.41 -2.38 -9.32
N LEU A 306 17.55 -3.30 -10.28
CA LEU A 306 18.15 -4.62 -10.09
C LEU A 306 18.92 -5.06 -11.34
N VAL A 307 19.98 -5.84 -11.16
CA VAL A 307 20.55 -6.63 -12.26
C VAL A 307 19.57 -7.72 -12.65
N TYR A 308 19.03 -7.63 -13.87
CA TYR A 308 17.91 -8.44 -14.34
C TYR A 308 18.30 -9.90 -14.57
N ARG A 309 17.47 -10.79 -14.03
CA ARG A 309 17.64 -12.24 -14.01
C ARG A 309 16.34 -13.00 -14.34
N GLY A 310 15.25 -12.30 -14.65
CA GLY A 310 13.98 -12.91 -15.09
C GLY A 310 14.04 -13.56 -16.48
N PRO A 311 12.91 -14.08 -16.99
CA PRO A 311 12.89 -14.91 -18.19
C PRO A 311 13.14 -14.16 -19.51
N ASP A 312 13.10 -12.83 -19.53
CA ASP A 312 13.35 -12.05 -20.74
C ASP A 312 14.85 -12.01 -21.10
N LEU A 313 15.25 -12.96 -21.95
CA LEU A 313 16.65 -13.15 -22.35
C LEU A 313 17.27 -11.96 -23.11
N ARG A 314 16.49 -10.95 -23.54
CA ARG A 314 17.01 -9.71 -24.14
C ARG A 314 17.72 -8.81 -23.12
N TYR A 315 17.30 -8.88 -21.86
CA TYR A 315 17.73 -7.99 -20.77
C TYR A 315 18.53 -8.71 -19.68
N GLN A 316 18.76 -10.03 -19.81
CA GLN A 316 19.59 -10.81 -18.87
C GLN A 316 20.96 -10.17 -18.62
N GLY A 317 21.27 -9.94 -17.34
CA GLY A 317 22.50 -9.29 -16.87
C GLY A 317 22.57 -7.78 -17.08
N ARG A 318 21.51 -7.13 -17.61
CA ARG A 318 21.40 -5.66 -17.66
C ARG A 318 20.93 -5.09 -16.33
N ASP A 319 21.12 -3.80 -16.13
CA ASP A 319 20.61 -3.08 -14.98
C ASP A 319 19.26 -2.45 -15.31
N ILE A 320 18.19 -2.96 -14.70
CA ILE A 320 16.80 -2.62 -15.03
C ILE A 320 16.15 -1.93 -13.84
N CYS A 321 15.51 -0.78 -14.07
CA CYS A 321 14.69 -0.08 -13.10
C CYS A 321 13.20 -0.21 -13.46
N TYR A 322 12.39 -0.62 -12.48
CA TYR A 322 10.94 -0.49 -12.50
C TYR A 322 10.60 0.80 -11.75
N GLY A 323 10.15 1.84 -12.47
CA GLY A 323 9.78 3.13 -11.91
C GLY A 323 8.27 3.28 -11.78
N TYR A 324 7.85 3.93 -10.69
CA TYR A 324 6.46 4.19 -10.34
C TYR A 324 6.25 5.71 -10.47
N ASN A 325 5.44 6.14 -11.44
CA ASN A 325 5.56 7.48 -12.03
C ASN A 325 4.36 8.40 -11.79
N GLU A 326 3.58 8.18 -10.73
CA GLU A 326 2.28 8.79 -10.46
C GLU A 326 1.16 8.39 -11.44
N ASP A 327 1.45 8.19 -12.74
CA ASP A 327 0.43 7.77 -13.74
C ASP A 327 0.66 6.38 -14.35
N THR A 328 1.88 5.84 -14.20
CA THR A 328 2.36 4.67 -14.95
C THR A 328 3.41 3.85 -14.19
N LEU A 329 3.48 2.57 -14.54
CA LEU A 329 4.65 1.71 -14.34
C LEU A 329 5.53 1.84 -15.59
N THR A 330 6.75 2.34 -15.44
CA THR A 330 7.71 2.48 -16.56
C THR A 330 8.97 1.66 -16.29
N ILE A 331 9.35 0.81 -17.25
CA ILE A 331 10.52 -0.05 -17.15
C ILE A 331 11.66 0.56 -17.98
N TYR A 332 12.81 0.78 -17.34
CA TYR A 332 14.00 1.40 -17.92
C TYR A 332 15.18 0.40 -17.94
N ASP A 333 15.95 0.40 -19.03
CA ASP A 333 17.33 -0.10 -19.04
C ASP A 333 18.28 1.04 -18.66
N VAL A 334 18.85 0.96 -17.46
CA VAL A 334 19.76 1.96 -16.90
C VAL A 334 21.22 1.51 -16.92
N THR A 335 21.56 0.52 -17.76
CA THR A 335 22.93 -0.02 -17.87
C THR A 335 23.95 1.07 -18.23
N ASN A 336 23.56 2.07 -19.03
CA ASN A 336 24.34 3.30 -19.22
C ASN A 336 23.71 4.46 -18.44
N LYS A 337 24.48 5.04 -17.52
CA LYS A 337 24.08 6.14 -16.63
C LYS A 337 24.74 7.49 -16.98
N VAL A 338 25.55 7.55 -18.03
CA VAL A 338 26.40 8.71 -18.33
C VAL A 338 25.63 9.76 -19.13
N GLY A 339 25.47 10.95 -18.56
CA GLY A 339 24.68 12.05 -19.13
C GLY A 339 23.17 11.85 -19.00
N ASN A 340 22.39 12.56 -19.82
CA ASN A 340 20.94 12.39 -19.85
C ASN A 340 20.55 11.30 -20.86
N VAL A 341 20.71 10.04 -20.45
CA VAL A 341 20.40 8.86 -21.26
C VAL A 341 19.19 8.17 -20.64
N THR A 342 18.14 7.98 -21.45
CA THR A 342 16.94 7.24 -21.04
C THR A 342 16.67 6.17 -22.09
N ASN A 343 16.74 4.89 -21.71
CA ASN A 343 16.29 3.77 -22.54
C ASN A 343 15.03 3.17 -21.89
N ILE A 344 13.86 3.68 -22.29
CA ILE A 344 12.57 3.13 -21.85
C ILE A 344 12.31 1.86 -22.64
N ILE A 345 12.04 0.76 -21.94
CA ILE A 345 11.62 -0.51 -22.53
C ILE A 345 10.11 -0.48 -22.77
N SER A 346 9.35 -0.08 -21.76
CA SER A 346 7.88 -0.05 -21.77
C SER A 346 7.32 0.97 -20.77
N ILE A 347 6.10 1.44 -21.05
CA ILE A 347 5.27 2.27 -20.17
C ILE A 347 3.90 1.58 -20.10
N THR A 348 3.36 1.34 -18.91
CA THR A 348 2.12 0.58 -18.70
C THR A 348 1.27 1.22 -17.60
N THR A 349 -0.05 1.10 -17.71
CA THR A 349 -1.03 1.62 -16.73
C THR A 349 -2.18 0.61 -16.59
N PHE A 350 -3.08 0.83 -15.64
CA PHE A 350 -4.13 -0.12 -15.26
C PHE A 350 -5.48 0.55 -14.97
N PRO A 351 -6.61 -0.19 -15.00
CA PRO A 351 -7.92 0.39 -14.71
C PRO A 351 -8.05 0.70 -13.22
N GLY A 352 -7.97 1.99 -12.88
CA GLY A 352 -8.07 2.50 -11.51
C GLY A 352 -6.95 3.45 -11.09
N ALA A 353 -5.84 3.53 -11.85
CA ALA A 353 -4.66 4.31 -11.47
C ALA A 353 -4.95 5.82 -11.30
N GLU A 354 -4.52 6.40 -10.17
CA GLU A 354 -4.64 7.83 -9.85
C GLU A 354 -3.31 8.43 -9.35
N TYR A 355 -2.50 7.65 -8.60
CA TYR A 355 -1.16 8.00 -8.11
C TYR A 355 -0.28 6.75 -7.91
N VAL A 356 0.24 6.20 -9.01
CA VAL A 356 1.13 5.03 -9.04
C VAL A 356 2.40 5.30 -8.22
N HIS A 357 2.48 4.70 -7.03
CA HIS A 357 3.30 5.20 -5.92
C HIS A 357 4.57 4.38 -5.69
N GLN A 358 4.44 3.06 -5.47
CA GLN A 358 5.56 2.15 -5.18
C GLN A 358 5.25 0.71 -5.65
N GLY A 359 6.21 -0.21 -5.46
CA GLY A 359 6.08 -1.61 -5.84
C GLY A 359 7.37 -2.43 -5.74
N ALA A 360 7.26 -3.75 -5.89
CA ALA A 360 8.38 -4.69 -5.85
C ALA A 360 8.17 -5.95 -6.71
N VAL A 361 9.24 -6.45 -7.32
CA VAL A 361 9.28 -7.74 -8.03
C VAL A 361 9.13 -8.94 -7.09
N ASN A 362 8.60 -10.05 -7.61
CA ASN A 362 8.36 -11.30 -6.89
C ASN A 362 9.64 -12.01 -6.39
N ASP A 363 10.75 -11.91 -7.15
CA ASP A 363 12.08 -12.37 -6.72
C ASP A 363 13.16 -11.49 -7.37
N VAL A 364 14.09 -10.98 -6.57
CA VAL A 364 15.25 -10.21 -7.03
C VAL A 364 16.26 -11.04 -7.83
N ASN A 365 16.07 -12.36 -7.90
CA ASN A 365 16.85 -13.31 -8.69
C ASN A 365 16.07 -13.90 -9.89
N ASN A 366 14.76 -13.65 -10.00
CA ASN A 366 13.90 -14.15 -11.08
C ASN A 366 12.64 -13.26 -11.22
N GLN A 367 12.77 -12.16 -11.96
CA GLN A 367 11.70 -11.17 -12.14
C GLN A 367 10.66 -11.66 -13.14
N GLU A 368 9.61 -12.32 -12.64
CA GLU A 368 8.47 -12.76 -13.45
C GLU A 368 7.23 -11.89 -13.22
N TYR A 369 7.02 -11.42 -12.00
CA TYR A 369 5.85 -10.65 -11.60
C TYR A 369 6.26 -9.46 -10.73
N LEU A 370 5.43 -8.42 -10.73
CA LEU A 370 5.62 -7.20 -9.95
C LEU A 370 4.32 -6.87 -9.20
N PHE A 371 4.47 -6.50 -7.93
CA PHE A 371 3.41 -5.99 -7.06
C PHE A 371 3.51 -4.47 -6.98
N LEU A 372 2.38 -3.78 -7.00
CA LEU A 372 2.29 -2.33 -7.11
C LEU A 372 1.15 -1.77 -6.25
N ASP A 373 1.35 -0.56 -5.73
CA ASP A 373 0.40 0.23 -4.92
C ASP A 373 0.09 1.59 -5.58
N ASP A 374 -1.05 2.19 -5.22
CA ASP A 374 -1.54 3.45 -5.78
C ASP A 374 -2.20 4.29 -4.67
N GLU A 375 -1.38 5.15 -4.05
CA GLU A 375 -1.66 5.86 -2.78
C GLU A 375 -3.00 6.63 -2.76
N PHE A 376 -3.58 6.97 -3.92
CA PHE A 376 -4.83 7.73 -4.00
C PHE A 376 -6.02 6.92 -4.52
N ASP A 377 -5.85 5.67 -4.96
CA ASP A 377 -6.93 4.92 -5.63
C ASP A 377 -8.11 4.59 -4.69
N GLU A 378 -7.84 4.30 -3.41
CA GLU A 378 -8.87 4.06 -2.37
C GLU A 378 -9.71 5.30 -2.05
N ARG A 379 -9.21 6.49 -2.39
CA ARG A 379 -9.88 7.77 -2.19
C ARG A 379 -10.54 8.25 -3.49
N ASP A 380 -9.86 8.07 -4.63
CA ASP A 380 -10.17 8.75 -5.86
C ASP A 380 -10.42 7.88 -7.11
N ALA A 381 -10.09 6.59 -7.11
CA ALA A 381 -10.47 5.76 -8.25
C ALA A 381 -12.00 5.69 -8.40
N LYS A 382 -12.48 5.63 -9.65
CA LYS A 382 -13.92 5.56 -9.97
C LYS A 382 -14.35 4.19 -10.52
N VAL A 383 -13.46 3.19 -10.48
CA VAL A 383 -13.68 1.80 -10.91
C VAL A 383 -12.89 0.83 -10.00
N GLY A 384 -13.34 -0.42 -9.85
CA GLY A 384 -12.61 -1.47 -9.12
C GLY A 384 -12.88 -1.54 -7.60
N PRO A 385 -12.20 -2.43 -6.85
CA PRO A 385 -12.46 -2.69 -5.43
C PRO A 385 -12.02 -1.57 -4.48
N MET A 386 -10.94 -0.87 -4.80
CA MET A 386 -10.44 0.32 -4.13
C MET A 386 -11.53 1.39 -3.90
N THR A 387 -12.54 1.47 -4.77
CA THR A 387 -13.74 2.33 -4.60
C THR A 387 -14.52 2.10 -3.30
N LYS A 388 -14.24 1.02 -2.56
CA LYS A 388 -14.76 0.73 -1.21
C LYS A 388 -13.85 1.23 -0.08
N GLY A 389 -12.70 1.83 -0.39
CA GLY A 389 -11.64 2.21 0.53
C GLY A 389 -10.76 1.04 1.00
N LEU A 390 -10.52 0.01 0.16
CA LEU A 390 -9.85 -1.23 0.55
C LEU A 390 -8.51 -1.44 -0.18
N PRO A 391 -7.35 -1.41 0.52
CA PRO A 391 -5.99 -1.59 -0.02
C PRO A 391 -5.86 -2.58 -1.17
N THR A 392 -5.54 -2.11 -2.38
CA THR A 392 -5.58 -2.91 -3.62
C THR A 392 -4.20 -3.12 -4.25
N THR A 393 -3.52 -4.19 -3.84
CA THR A 393 -2.24 -4.57 -4.44
C THR A 393 -2.41 -5.07 -5.88
N HIS A 394 -1.93 -4.30 -6.85
CA HIS A 394 -1.95 -4.62 -8.27
C HIS A 394 -0.85 -5.63 -8.65
N ILE A 395 -1.14 -6.56 -9.56
CA ILE A 395 -0.19 -7.59 -10.03
C ILE A 395 0.05 -7.41 -11.53
N PHE A 396 1.33 -7.27 -11.88
CA PHE A 396 1.82 -7.25 -13.25
C PHE A 396 2.62 -8.50 -13.54
N ASP A 397 2.39 -9.10 -14.71
CA ASP A 397 3.30 -10.07 -15.33
C ASP A 397 4.32 -9.29 -16.18
N ILE A 398 5.60 -9.47 -15.86
CA ILE A 398 6.75 -8.76 -16.45
C ILE A 398 7.72 -9.73 -17.14
N ARG A 399 7.24 -10.91 -17.56
CA ARG A 399 8.05 -11.95 -18.23
C ARG A 399 8.45 -11.58 -19.66
N ASP A 400 7.78 -10.59 -20.24
CA ASP A 400 8.18 -9.82 -21.40
C ASP A 400 8.29 -8.36 -20.94
N LEU A 401 9.52 -7.80 -20.88
CA LEU A 401 9.70 -6.43 -20.39
C LEU A 401 9.20 -5.38 -21.39
N GLU A 402 9.08 -5.69 -22.68
CA GLU A 402 8.52 -4.79 -23.69
C GLU A 402 6.99 -4.75 -23.62
N ASN A 403 6.35 -5.83 -23.12
CA ASN A 403 4.90 -5.95 -23.02
C ASN A 403 4.42 -6.40 -21.61
N PRO A 404 4.67 -5.63 -20.53
CA PRO A 404 4.09 -5.91 -19.22
C PRO A 404 2.57 -5.94 -19.30
N HIS A 405 1.92 -6.88 -18.61
CA HIS A 405 0.46 -6.93 -18.56
C HIS A 405 -0.08 -7.01 -17.13
N TYR A 406 -1.11 -6.21 -16.86
CA TYR A 406 -1.89 -6.27 -15.64
C TYR A 406 -2.65 -7.60 -15.60
N SER A 407 -2.25 -8.49 -14.68
CA SER A 407 -2.63 -9.90 -14.67
C SER A 407 -3.61 -10.24 -13.54
N GLY A 408 -3.63 -9.45 -12.46
CA GLY A 408 -4.46 -9.70 -11.29
C GLY A 408 -4.34 -8.66 -10.20
N LYS A 409 -4.92 -8.96 -9.03
CA LYS A 409 -4.79 -8.15 -7.81
C LYS A 409 -5.15 -8.92 -6.55
N TYR A 410 -4.62 -8.47 -5.42
CA TYR A 410 -5.15 -8.76 -4.09
C TYR A 410 -5.99 -7.56 -3.59
N VAL A 411 -6.89 -7.79 -2.63
CA VAL A 411 -7.74 -6.75 -2.04
C VAL A 411 -7.77 -6.92 -0.52
N GLY A 412 -7.53 -5.82 0.20
CA GLY A 412 -7.51 -5.75 1.65
C GLY A 412 -8.86 -6.03 2.33
N LYS A 413 -8.79 -6.33 3.63
CA LYS A 413 -9.96 -6.68 4.47
C LYS A 413 -10.50 -5.52 5.31
N THR A 414 -9.63 -4.58 5.65
CA THR A 414 -9.89 -3.39 6.48
C THR A 414 -9.71 -2.15 5.61
N ARG A 415 -10.48 -1.09 5.87
CA ARG A 415 -10.33 0.17 5.13
C ARG A 415 -9.06 0.93 5.50
N SER A 416 -8.29 1.33 4.50
CA SER A 416 -7.16 2.27 4.64
C SER A 416 -6.73 2.78 3.27
N ILE A 417 -5.56 3.41 3.20
CA ILE A 417 -4.83 3.70 1.97
C ILE A 417 -3.66 2.70 1.87
N ASP A 418 -3.39 2.15 0.68
CA ASP A 418 -2.19 1.33 0.42
C ASP A 418 -0.94 2.17 0.09
N HIS A 419 0.23 1.66 0.50
CA HIS A 419 1.49 2.41 0.53
C HIS A 419 2.69 1.45 0.75
N ASN A 420 3.92 1.98 0.65
CA ASN A 420 5.24 1.34 0.81
C ASN A 420 5.26 -0.18 1.11
N GLN A 421 5.69 -0.97 0.12
CA GLN A 421 5.81 -2.42 0.24
C GLN A 421 7.15 -2.99 -0.27
N TYR A 422 7.43 -4.26 0.05
CA TYR A 422 8.59 -5.00 -0.48
C TYR A 422 8.41 -6.52 -0.31
N VAL A 423 8.96 -7.29 -1.25
CA VAL A 423 8.99 -8.76 -1.16
C VAL A 423 10.25 -9.22 -0.43
N PHE A 424 10.07 -10.04 0.61
CA PHE A 424 11.16 -10.73 1.32
C PHE A 424 10.80 -12.18 1.64
N GLY A 425 11.61 -13.12 1.14
CA GLY A 425 11.42 -14.56 1.38
C GLY A 425 10.10 -15.14 0.82
N GLY A 426 9.56 -14.55 -0.25
CA GLY A 426 8.26 -14.93 -0.85
C GLY A 426 7.03 -14.31 -0.17
N TYR A 427 7.23 -13.43 0.82
CA TYR A 427 6.14 -12.67 1.44
C TYR A 427 6.26 -11.20 1.07
N LEU A 428 5.13 -10.58 0.75
CA LEU A 428 5.02 -9.15 0.50
C LEU A 428 4.65 -8.47 1.83
N TYR A 429 5.53 -7.60 2.30
CA TYR A 429 5.34 -6.80 3.52
C TYR A 429 4.88 -5.41 3.10
N GLN A 430 3.82 -4.90 3.74
CA GLN A 430 3.14 -3.67 3.34
C GLN A 430 2.87 -2.78 4.55
N SER A 431 3.16 -1.48 4.43
CA SER A 431 2.83 -0.45 5.43
C SER A 431 1.62 0.35 4.94
N ASN A 432 0.42 -0.18 5.16
CA ASN A 432 -0.85 0.35 4.66
C ASN A 432 -1.48 1.34 5.64
N TYR A 433 -0.77 2.44 5.91
CA TYR A 433 -1.21 3.55 6.77
C TYR A 433 -1.91 3.09 8.07
N GLY A 434 -3.21 3.35 8.26
CA GLY A 434 -3.94 3.05 9.49
C GLY A 434 -4.04 1.55 9.79
N ASN A 435 -4.17 0.74 8.74
CA ASN A 435 -4.19 -0.74 8.83
C ASN A 435 -2.81 -1.33 9.20
N GLY A 436 -1.77 -0.49 9.31
CA GLY A 436 -0.47 -0.85 9.87
C GLY A 436 0.33 -1.79 8.98
N LEU A 437 0.85 -2.87 9.56
CA LEU A 437 1.64 -3.86 8.86
C LEU A 437 0.75 -5.01 8.39
N ASN A 438 0.60 -5.19 7.07
CA ASN A 438 0.09 -6.44 6.49
C ASN A 438 1.24 -7.27 5.92
N VAL A 439 1.13 -8.59 6.01
CA VAL A 439 2.10 -9.53 5.43
C VAL A 439 1.35 -10.58 4.59
N LEU A 440 1.54 -10.53 3.28
CA LEU A 440 0.88 -11.42 2.32
C LEU A 440 1.83 -12.52 1.86
N ASP A 441 1.35 -13.75 1.75
CA ASP A 441 2.01 -14.82 1.01
C ASP A 441 1.67 -14.71 -0.47
N VAL A 442 2.66 -14.34 -1.27
CA VAL A 442 2.49 -14.07 -2.72
C VAL A 442 3.08 -15.17 -3.60
N ARG A 443 3.50 -16.30 -3.01
CA ARG A 443 4.17 -17.40 -3.74
C ARG A 443 3.27 -18.13 -4.74
N SER A 444 1.95 -17.99 -4.61
CA SER A 444 0.95 -18.53 -5.55
C SER A 444 0.99 -17.88 -6.92
N VAL A 445 1.44 -16.62 -7.02
CA VAL A 445 1.37 -15.78 -8.22
C VAL A 445 2.11 -16.35 -9.42
N THR A 446 3.20 -17.11 -9.18
CA THR A 446 3.94 -17.81 -10.25
C THR A 446 3.17 -18.99 -10.86
N SER A 447 2.05 -19.40 -10.26
CA SER A 447 1.15 -20.46 -10.74
C SER A 447 -0.27 -19.99 -11.05
N ASP A 448 -0.72 -18.91 -10.41
CA ASP A 448 -1.99 -18.22 -10.64
C ASP A 448 -1.79 -16.70 -10.44
N PRO A 449 -1.51 -15.94 -11.51
CA PRO A 449 -1.22 -14.51 -11.40
C PRO A 449 -2.47 -13.64 -11.20
N SER A 450 -3.68 -14.22 -11.12
CA SER A 450 -4.92 -13.47 -10.86
C SER A 450 -4.94 -12.80 -9.47
N GLY A 451 -4.11 -13.29 -8.55
CA GLY A 451 -4.09 -12.90 -7.14
C GLY A 451 -5.04 -13.71 -6.26
N ALA A 452 -5.90 -14.57 -6.83
CA ALA A 452 -6.88 -15.36 -6.06
C ALA A 452 -6.25 -16.35 -5.06
N GLY A 453 -5.01 -16.79 -5.33
CA GLY A 453 -4.22 -17.59 -4.40
C GLY A 453 -3.41 -16.81 -3.36
N ILE A 454 -3.42 -15.47 -3.36
CA ILE A 454 -2.69 -14.66 -2.36
C ILE A 454 -3.45 -14.70 -1.04
N CYS A 455 -2.73 -14.90 0.06
CA CYS A 455 -3.33 -14.96 1.38
C CYS A 455 -2.52 -14.16 2.41
N GLU A 456 -3.22 -13.43 3.27
CA GLU A 456 -2.61 -12.73 4.39
C GLU A 456 -2.03 -13.75 5.40
N ALA A 457 -0.71 -13.79 5.53
CA ALA A 457 0.02 -14.62 6.48
C ALA A 457 -0.08 -14.07 7.91
N GLY A 458 -0.18 -12.75 8.07
CA GLY A 458 -0.42 -12.08 9.34
C GLY A 458 -0.60 -10.56 9.17
N PHE A 459 -1.04 -9.89 10.22
CA PHE A 459 -1.11 -8.44 10.28
C PHE A 459 -0.90 -7.91 11.71
N PHE A 460 -0.53 -6.64 11.84
CA PHE A 460 -0.47 -5.89 13.09
C PHE A 460 -0.93 -4.45 12.81
N ASP A 461 -2.11 -4.10 13.29
CA ASP A 461 -2.65 -2.73 13.24
C ASP A 461 -1.87 -1.83 14.22
N VAL A 462 -1.77 -0.53 13.90
CA VAL A 462 -1.02 0.45 14.70
C VAL A 462 -1.87 1.65 15.14
N TYR A 463 -3.16 1.68 14.79
CA TYR A 463 -4.07 2.82 14.93
C TYR A 463 -5.47 2.41 15.48
N PRO A 464 -5.56 1.75 16.66
CA PRO A 464 -6.82 1.27 17.23
C PRO A 464 -7.83 2.37 17.62
N GLU A 465 -7.47 3.65 17.45
CA GLU A 465 -8.41 4.78 17.51
C GLU A 465 -9.57 4.67 16.51
N ASP A 466 -9.37 4.04 15.33
CA ASP A 466 -10.35 4.09 14.22
C ASP A 466 -11.06 2.75 13.89
N ASP A 467 -10.76 1.69 14.63
CA ASP A 467 -11.37 0.35 14.59
C ASP A 467 -12.91 0.31 14.59
N GLU A 468 -13.52 1.32 15.19
CA GLU A 468 -14.98 1.45 15.32
C GLU A 468 -15.63 2.06 14.07
N ASN A 469 -14.86 2.65 13.15
CA ASN A 469 -15.36 3.21 11.89
C ASN A 469 -15.84 2.12 10.92
N GLU A 470 -16.82 2.41 10.07
CA GLU A 470 -17.32 1.44 9.09
C GLU A 470 -16.18 0.91 8.20
N GLY A 471 -16.01 -0.41 8.10
CA GLY A 471 -14.86 -1.03 7.42
C GLY A 471 -13.64 -1.33 8.33
N GLY A 472 -13.72 -1.00 9.63
CA GLY A 472 -12.71 -1.33 10.63
C GLY A 472 -11.38 -0.62 10.42
N GLY A 473 -11.44 0.64 9.96
CA GLY A 473 -10.33 1.52 9.59
C GLY A 473 -10.81 2.70 8.73
N THR A 474 -9.93 3.66 8.44
CA THR A 474 -10.22 4.91 7.71
C THR A 474 -9.29 5.11 6.51
N VAL A 475 -9.84 5.55 5.38
CA VAL A 475 -9.06 6.01 4.21
C VAL A 475 -8.49 7.41 4.53
N ALA A 476 -7.33 7.43 5.18
CA ALA A 476 -6.65 8.64 5.65
C ALA A 476 -5.14 8.39 5.77
N PHE A 477 -4.35 9.47 5.66
CA PHE A 477 -2.89 9.41 5.67
C PHE A 477 -2.34 9.44 7.10
N LEU A 478 -2.52 8.34 7.82
CA LEU A 478 -2.18 8.20 9.24
C LEU A 478 -1.60 6.82 9.56
N GLY A 479 -0.99 6.60 10.72
CA GLY A 479 -0.40 5.30 11.06
C GLY A 479 0.91 5.01 10.31
N SER A 480 1.09 3.81 9.75
CA SER A 480 2.39 3.33 9.26
C SER A 480 2.83 3.94 7.92
N TRP A 481 4.00 4.58 7.91
CA TRP A 481 4.66 5.05 6.68
C TRP A 481 5.59 4.00 6.07
N SER A 482 6.31 3.24 6.91
CA SER A 482 7.34 2.30 6.47
C SER A 482 7.53 1.14 7.43
N SER A 483 8.09 0.04 6.93
CA SER A 483 8.47 -1.14 7.71
C SER A 483 9.74 -1.79 7.19
N TYR A 484 10.40 -2.61 8.00
CA TYR A 484 11.58 -3.37 7.58
C TYR A 484 11.65 -4.74 8.25
N ALA A 485 11.53 -5.80 7.44
CA ALA A 485 11.54 -7.21 7.87
C ALA A 485 12.80 -8.00 7.46
N GLY A 486 13.84 -7.33 6.95
CA GLY A 486 15.07 -7.97 6.43
C GLY A 486 16.03 -8.52 7.50
N PHE A 487 15.67 -8.42 8.79
CA PHE A 487 16.51 -8.82 9.91
C PHE A 487 16.64 -10.35 10.07
N LYS A 488 17.84 -10.82 10.45
CA LYS A 488 18.15 -12.24 10.65
C LYS A 488 17.50 -12.79 11.91
N SER A 489 17.25 -11.95 12.90
CA SER A 489 16.41 -12.28 14.05
C SER A 489 14.96 -12.59 13.69
N GLY A 490 14.49 -12.13 12.51
CA GLY A 490 13.08 -12.13 12.13
C GLY A 490 12.22 -11.08 12.84
N PHE A 491 12.82 -10.11 13.57
CA PHE A 491 12.09 -8.91 14.00
C PHE A 491 11.71 -8.05 12.79
N ILE A 492 10.63 -7.29 12.95
CA ILE A 492 10.10 -6.37 11.95
C ILE A 492 9.98 -5.00 12.59
N LEU A 493 10.60 -4.01 11.96
CA LEU A 493 10.37 -2.60 12.28
C LEU A 493 9.06 -2.15 11.63
N VAL A 494 8.24 -1.38 12.35
CA VAL A 494 7.08 -0.66 11.79
C VAL A 494 7.12 0.77 12.31
N HIS A 495 7.27 1.74 11.40
CA HIS A 495 7.36 3.16 11.73
C HIS A 495 6.08 3.90 11.31
N THR A 496 5.66 4.87 12.13
CA THR A 496 4.39 5.61 11.95
C THR A 496 4.59 7.12 11.84
N ILE A 497 3.59 7.83 11.35
CA ILE A 497 3.60 9.30 11.27
C ILE A 497 3.51 9.97 12.65
N GLU A 498 2.59 9.55 13.51
CA GLU A 498 2.21 10.32 14.73
C GLU A 498 2.80 9.74 16.02
N ARG A 499 2.80 8.41 16.12
CA ARG A 499 3.09 7.67 17.36
C ARG A 499 4.59 7.56 17.61
N GLY A 500 5.27 6.75 16.79
CA GLY A 500 6.68 6.44 16.95
C GLY A 500 7.12 5.23 16.14
N THR A 501 7.74 4.26 16.80
CA THR A 501 8.29 3.06 16.17
C THR A 501 7.97 1.81 16.98
N PHE A 502 7.36 0.83 16.32
CA PHE A 502 7.10 -0.49 16.87
C PHE A 502 8.18 -1.49 16.40
N VAL A 503 8.55 -2.41 17.28
CA VAL A 503 9.22 -3.67 16.94
C VAL A 503 8.21 -4.79 17.15
N VAL A 504 7.93 -5.54 16.09
CA VAL A 504 6.98 -6.66 16.10
C VAL A 504 7.63 -7.92 15.54
N LYS A 505 6.99 -9.08 15.68
CA LYS A 505 7.52 -10.35 15.16
C LYS A 505 6.42 -11.33 14.77
N MET A 506 6.57 -11.98 13.62
CA MET A 506 5.64 -13.04 13.22
C MET A 506 5.80 -14.26 14.15
N SER A 507 4.76 -14.59 14.91
CA SER A 507 4.64 -15.81 15.71
C SER A 507 4.18 -17.02 14.87
N SER A 508 3.62 -16.77 13.67
CA SER A 508 3.36 -17.77 12.64
C SER A 508 3.41 -17.14 11.24
N LYS A 509 3.59 -17.97 10.20
CA LYS A 509 3.32 -17.58 8.80
C LYS A 509 2.22 -18.43 8.14
N GLU A 510 1.45 -19.19 8.93
CA GLU A 510 0.27 -19.88 8.40
C GLU A 510 -0.80 -18.86 7.98
N CYS A 511 -1.08 -18.80 6.67
CA CYS A 511 -2.26 -18.10 6.17
C CYS A 511 -3.54 -18.57 6.87
N GLU A 512 -4.51 -17.66 6.93
CA GLU A 512 -5.88 -17.97 7.32
C GLU A 512 -6.42 -19.07 6.39
N LYS A 513 -6.54 -20.30 6.92
CA LYS A 513 -7.07 -21.45 6.17
C LYS A 513 -8.48 -21.09 5.72
N GLY A 514 -8.64 -20.98 4.39
CA GLY A 514 -9.69 -20.20 3.72
C GLY A 514 -11.01 -20.22 4.47
N ALA A 515 -11.47 -19.03 4.86
CA ALA A 515 -12.46 -18.81 5.93
C ALA A 515 -13.49 -19.93 5.98
N ALA A 516 -13.51 -20.66 7.09
CA ALA A 516 -14.46 -21.74 7.31
C ALA A 516 -15.86 -21.22 6.94
N VAL A 517 -16.54 -21.91 6.02
CA VAL A 517 -17.89 -21.54 5.55
C VAL A 517 -18.69 -21.15 6.77
N CYS A 518 -19.29 -19.96 6.76
CA CYS A 518 -19.90 -19.33 7.93
C CYS A 518 -21.09 -20.14 8.47
N GLU A 519 -20.79 -21.26 9.14
CA GLU A 519 -21.53 -21.81 10.26
C GLU A 519 -21.92 -20.61 11.10
N PRO A 520 -23.21 -20.23 11.11
CA PRO A 520 -23.58 -18.89 11.49
C PRO A 520 -23.14 -18.69 12.94
N ASN A 521 -22.30 -17.68 13.14
CA ASN A 521 -21.49 -17.50 14.35
C ASN A 521 -22.33 -17.71 15.62
N ALA A 522 -21.79 -18.36 16.66
CA ALA A 522 -22.48 -18.52 17.94
C ALA A 522 -23.14 -17.22 18.45
N CYS A 523 -22.52 -16.06 18.21
CA CYS A 523 -23.14 -14.73 18.33
C CYS A 523 -24.40 -14.63 17.44
N LEU A 524 -24.27 -14.54 16.11
CA LEU A 524 -25.40 -14.35 15.19
C LEU A 524 -26.50 -15.45 15.25
N THR A 525 -26.18 -16.68 15.67
CA THR A 525 -27.13 -17.81 15.72
C THR A 525 -27.90 -17.88 17.03
N SER A 526 -27.22 -17.68 18.18
CA SER A 526 -27.93 -17.61 19.45
C SER A 526 -28.88 -16.42 19.50
N LEU A 527 -28.51 -15.32 18.82
CA LEU A 527 -29.26 -14.07 18.81
C LEU A 527 -30.39 -14.00 17.76
N ARG A 528 -30.52 -15.01 16.89
CA ARG A 528 -31.49 -15.05 15.77
C ARG A 528 -32.93 -15.40 16.20
N ALA A 529 -33.53 -14.57 17.07
CA ALA A 529 -34.98 -14.61 17.28
C ALA A 529 -35.70 -13.77 16.19
N SER A 530 -35.90 -14.36 15.01
CA SER A 530 -36.63 -13.75 13.88
C SER A 530 -38.14 -13.53 14.13
N SER A 531 -38.62 -13.87 15.33
CA SER A 531 -39.95 -13.59 15.85
C SER A 531 -40.05 -12.27 16.64
N VAL A 532 -38.94 -11.52 16.77
CA VAL A 532 -38.87 -10.25 17.48
C VAL A 532 -38.40 -9.15 16.53
N GLU A 533 -39.23 -8.13 16.34
CA GLU A 533 -38.94 -6.97 15.48
C GLU A 533 -37.68 -6.21 15.98
N GLY A 534 -36.85 -5.73 15.04
CA GLY A 534 -35.58 -5.04 15.34
C GLY A 534 -34.45 -5.92 15.90
N ARG A 535 -34.73 -7.19 16.27
CA ARG A 535 -33.77 -8.08 16.92
C ARG A 535 -32.56 -8.41 16.05
N LEU A 536 -32.74 -8.56 14.74
CA LEU A 536 -31.66 -8.87 13.81
C LEU A 536 -30.68 -7.68 13.71
N GLU A 537 -31.22 -6.47 13.64
CA GLU A 537 -30.48 -5.22 13.55
C GLU A 537 -29.72 -4.92 14.85
N GLU A 538 -30.35 -5.17 16.01
CA GLU A 538 -29.67 -5.16 17.32
C GLU A 538 -28.55 -6.21 17.40
N SER A 539 -28.77 -7.41 16.87
CA SER A 539 -27.80 -8.51 16.89
C SER A 539 -26.59 -8.23 16.00
N ILE A 540 -26.81 -7.68 14.80
CA ILE A 540 -25.75 -7.23 13.90
C ILE A 540 -24.96 -6.10 14.58
N LYS A 541 -25.62 -5.07 15.12
CA LYS A 541 -24.97 -3.95 15.85
C LYS A 541 -24.31 -4.35 17.16
N PHE A 542 -24.70 -5.47 17.78
CA PHE A 542 -24.01 -6.02 18.94
C PHE A 542 -22.75 -6.77 18.51
N CYS A 543 -22.88 -7.80 17.66
CA CYS A 543 -21.73 -8.58 17.22
C CYS A 543 -20.70 -7.66 16.53
N ASP A 544 -21.10 -6.75 15.63
CA ASP A 544 -20.18 -5.83 14.96
C ASP A 544 -19.28 -5.05 15.95
N ARG A 545 -19.86 -4.46 17.01
CA ARG A 545 -19.08 -3.75 18.05
C ARG A 545 -18.28 -4.69 18.96
N PHE A 546 -18.87 -5.80 19.39
CA PHE A 546 -18.25 -6.76 20.31
C PHE A 546 -17.02 -7.47 19.71
N LEU A 547 -16.85 -7.40 18.40
CA LEU A 547 -15.82 -8.13 17.66
C LEU A 547 -14.70 -7.25 17.10
N ARG A 548 -14.88 -5.93 17.08
CA ARG A 548 -13.86 -4.95 16.69
C ARG A 548 -12.90 -4.64 17.83
N ARG A 549 -13.39 -4.62 19.08
CA ARG A 549 -12.57 -4.35 20.27
C ARG A 549 -12.62 -5.50 21.27
N LYS A 550 -11.55 -5.64 22.04
CA LYS A 550 -11.39 -6.64 23.10
C LYS A 550 -12.30 -6.34 24.29
N VAL A 551 -13.52 -6.86 24.28
CA VAL A 551 -14.45 -6.73 25.42
C VAL A 551 -14.07 -7.70 26.54
N THR A 552 -13.61 -7.18 27.68
CA THR A 552 -13.27 -7.96 28.89
C THR A 552 -14.29 -7.84 30.02
N ASP A 553 -15.30 -6.98 29.88
CA ASP A 553 -16.40 -6.85 30.84
C ASP A 553 -17.58 -7.74 30.44
N GLU A 554 -17.97 -8.67 31.33
CA GLU A 554 -19.17 -9.49 31.14
C GLU A 554 -20.46 -8.65 31.17
N GLY A 555 -20.46 -7.51 31.86
CA GLY A 555 -21.57 -6.56 31.93
C GLY A 555 -21.86 -5.84 30.61
N ALA A 556 -20.88 -5.79 29.69
CA ALA A 556 -21.05 -5.24 28.34
C ALA A 556 -21.81 -6.20 27.40
N VAL A 557 -22.06 -7.45 27.80
CA VAL A 557 -22.92 -8.40 27.06
C VAL A 557 -24.38 -8.16 27.47
N PRO A 558 -25.28 -7.75 26.54
CA PRO A 558 -26.67 -7.47 26.90
C PRO A 558 -27.41 -8.66 27.50
N GLU A 559 -28.42 -8.42 28.34
CA GLU A 559 -29.19 -9.50 28.99
C GLU A 559 -29.80 -10.49 27.99
N TRP A 560 -30.34 -10.00 26.86
CA TRP A 560 -30.87 -10.86 25.79
C TRP A 560 -29.80 -11.72 25.11
N ALA A 561 -28.54 -11.27 25.08
CA ALA A 561 -27.40 -12.04 24.61
C ALA A 561 -26.92 -13.07 25.66
N ILE A 562 -26.90 -12.67 26.93
CA ILE A 562 -26.65 -13.57 28.07
C ILE A 562 -27.67 -14.72 28.09
N LEU A 563 -28.96 -14.43 27.92
CA LEU A 563 -30.05 -15.42 27.89
C LEU A 563 -29.95 -16.36 26.67
N ALA A 564 -29.39 -15.88 25.57
CA ALA A 564 -29.11 -16.69 24.38
C ALA A 564 -27.88 -17.62 24.55
N GLY A 565 -27.06 -17.43 25.60
CA GLY A 565 -25.93 -18.29 25.94
C GLY A 565 -24.53 -17.66 25.77
N LEU A 566 -24.42 -16.37 25.45
CA LEU A 566 -23.14 -15.70 25.18
C LEU A 566 -22.18 -15.56 26.39
N ARG A 567 -22.56 -16.00 27.59
CA ARG A 567 -21.70 -15.98 28.80
C ARG A 567 -20.34 -16.69 28.66
N ALA A 568 -20.16 -17.58 27.67
CA ALA A 568 -18.91 -18.29 27.44
C ALA A 568 -17.98 -17.64 26.38
N VAL A 569 -18.40 -16.53 25.76
CA VAL A 569 -17.79 -16.04 24.50
C VAL A 569 -16.61 -15.10 24.70
N ALA A 570 -16.31 -14.68 25.93
CA ALA A 570 -15.10 -13.93 26.30
C ALA A 570 -13.75 -14.69 26.07
N ASN A 571 -13.78 -15.91 25.50
CA ASN A 571 -12.61 -16.71 25.13
C ASN A 571 -12.76 -17.42 23.75
N THR A 572 -13.62 -16.93 22.83
CA THR A 572 -13.77 -17.58 21.51
C THR A 572 -12.75 -17.11 20.48
N ARG A 573 -11.93 -18.06 20.00
CA ARG A 573 -11.02 -17.88 18.86
C ARG A 573 -11.77 -17.42 17.59
N TRP A 574 -11.18 -16.46 16.89
CA TRP A 574 -11.63 -16.03 15.56
C TRP A 574 -11.05 -16.92 14.45
N PRO A 575 -11.84 -17.25 13.41
CA PRO A 575 -11.79 -16.41 12.20
C PRO A 575 -13.15 -16.22 11.51
N CYS A 576 -13.56 -14.96 11.34
CA CYS A 576 -14.55 -14.53 10.36
C CYS A 576 -14.02 -13.28 9.66
N ALA A 577 -13.67 -13.39 8.38
CA ALA A 577 -13.39 -12.23 7.54
C ALA A 577 -14.69 -11.42 7.32
N TRP A 578 -14.59 -10.09 7.37
CA TRP A 578 -15.73 -9.19 7.12
C TRP A 578 -16.02 -9.20 5.62
N ASN A 579 -17.00 -10.02 5.19
CA ASN A 579 -17.31 -10.16 3.78
C ASN A 579 -18.02 -8.90 3.27
N SER A 580 -17.27 -7.97 2.67
CA SER A 580 -17.76 -6.71 2.09
C SER A 580 -18.63 -6.89 0.83
N SER A 581 -19.05 -8.13 0.54
CA SER A 581 -20.09 -8.45 -0.43
C SER A 581 -21.48 -8.11 0.12
N ALA A 582 -21.83 -6.82 0.15
CA ALA A 582 -23.22 -6.37 0.04
C ALA A 582 -23.78 -6.66 -1.39
N SER A 583 -23.56 -7.88 -1.89
CA SER A 583 -24.07 -8.41 -3.15
C SER A 583 -25.32 -9.25 -2.89
N ALA A 584 -26.27 -8.63 -2.17
CA ALA A 584 -27.64 -9.09 -2.15
C ALA A 584 -28.38 -8.32 -3.25
N ASP A 585 -28.43 -8.87 -4.46
CA ASP A 585 -29.49 -8.52 -5.39
C ASP A 585 -30.83 -8.69 -4.65
N PRO A 586 -31.75 -7.72 -4.71
CA PRO A 586 -33.01 -7.82 -3.99
C PRO A 586 -33.80 -9.02 -4.53
N MET A 587 -33.94 -10.06 -3.70
CA MET A 587 -34.76 -11.22 -4.05
C MET A 587 -36.17 -10.73 -4.45
N PRO A 588 -36.74 -11.18 -5.58
CA PRO A 588 -38.08 -10.79 -5.96
C PRO A 588 -39.07 -11.21 -4.86
N PRO A 589 -40.05 -10.36 -4.52
CA PRO A 589 -40.91 -10.58 -3.37
C PRO A 589 -41.68 -11.90 -3.52
N ALA A 590 -41.61 -12.74 -2.48
CA ALA A 590 -42.28 -14.03 -2.47
C ALA A 590 -43.80 -13.85 -2.63
N LEU A 591 -44.39 -14.64 -3.53
CA LEU A 591 -45.83 -14.63 -3.79
C LEU A 591 -46.64 -14.98 -2.53
N HIS A 592 -47.81 -14.35 -2.38
CA HIS A 592 -48.68 -14.48 -1.21
C HIS A 592 -49.00 -15.95 -0.86
N PRO A 593 -49.11 -16.29 0.44
CA PRO A 593 -49.41 -17.65 0.87
C PRO A 593 -50.84 -18.06 0.50
N VAL A 594 -50.96 -19.04 -0.40
CA VAL A 594 -52.23 -19.73 -0.67
C VAL A 594 -52.56 -20.63 0.52
N MET A 595 -53.66 -20.36 1.22
CA MET A 595 -54.17 -21.25 2.26
C MET A 595 -54.42 -22.66 1.71
N ARG A 596 -53.91 -23.68 2.40
CA ARG A 596 -54.51 -25.02 2.38
C ARG A 596 -54.65 -25.56 3.79
N THR A 597 -55.76 -26.24 4.01
CA THR A 597 -56.29 -26.61 5.32
C THR A 597 -55.62 -27.85 5.92
N THR A 598 -55.72 -27.95 7.24
CA THR A 598 -55.35 -29.12 8.02
C THR A 598 -56.24 -30.33 7.72
N LEU A 599 -55.65 -31.53 7.70
CA LEU A 599 -56.20 -32.71 8.37
C LEU A 599 -55.14 -33.82 8.44
N ARG A 600 -55.07 -34.52 9.59
CA ARG A 600 -54.29 -35.75 9.76
C ARG A 600 -55.20 -36.95 9.50
N PHE A 601 -54.67 -38.01 8.90
CA PHE A 601 -55.10 -39.37 9.18
C PHE A 601 -53.91 -40.33 9.15
N ALA A 602 -54.00 -41.41 9.94
CA ALA A 602 -53.03 -42.49 9.97
C ALA A 602 -53.72 -43.82 9.65
N ALA A 603 -53.02 -44.70 8.94
CA ALA A 603 -53.40 -46.08 8.66
C ALA A 603 -52.12 -46.94 8.60
N ALA A 604 -52.24 -48.26 8.79
CA ALA A 604 -51.10 -49.16 8.99
C ALA A 604 -51.31 -50.53 8.33
N MET A 605 -50.28 -51.40 8.41
CA MET A 605 -50.20 -52.78 7.87
C MET A 605 -50.00 -52.82 6.33
N VAL A 606 -49.39 -53.85 5.70
CA VAL A 606 -49.05 -55.23 6.12
C VAL A 606 -47.58 -55.60 5.73
N LEU A 607 -47.07 -56.68 6.36
CA LEU A 607 -45.78 -57.41 6.16
C LEU A 607 -45.50 -57.94 4.72
N GLU A 608 -44.31 -58.48 4.40
CA GLU A 608 -43.11 -58.80 5.22
C GLU A 608 -41.83 -58.03 4.73
N THR A 609 -40.60 -58.51 4.46
CA THR A 609 -40.00 -59.87 4.42
C THR A 609 -38.51 -59.88 4.82
N ALA A 610 -38.04 -60.97 5.46
CA ALA A 610 -36.65 -61.49 5.54
C ALA A 610 -35.46 -60.48 5.49
N ARG A 611 -34.67 -60.31 6.57
CA ARG A 611 -33.47 -61.13 6.97
C ARG A 611 -32.30 -61.08 5.94
N ASN A 612 -31.03 -60.82 6.27
CA ASN A 612 -30.21 -60.82 7.51
C ASN A 612 -29.09 -59.75 7.36
N SER A 613 -28.67 -58.92 8.35
CA SER A 613 -27.88 -59.19 9.58
C SER A 613 -26.47 -59.78 9.35
N ALA A 614 -25.35 -59.32 9.94
CA ALA A 614 -25.09 -58.18 10.84
C ALA A 614 -23.57 -57.83 10.95
N LYS A 615 -23.24 -56.84 11.81
CA LYS A 615 -21.92 -56.33 12.21
C LYS A 615 -21.15 -57.27 13.19
N GLU A 616 -20.03 -56.74 13.72
CA GLU A 616 -19.22 -57.15 14.91
C GLU A 616 -17.93 -57.95 14.61
N SER A 617 -16.83 -57.87 15.39
CA SER A 617 -16.52 -57.12 16.63
C SER A 617 -15.02 -56.68 16.65
N TRP A 618 -14.65 -55.47 17.09
CA TRP A 618 -14.04 -55.11 18.40
C TRP A 618 -12.63 -55.64 18.80
N ARG A 619 -11.65 -54.70 18.76
CA ARG A 619 -10.64 -54.35 19.81
C ARG A 619 -9.39 -55.22 20.16
N ARG A 620 -8.31 -54.46 20.48
CA ARG A 620 -7.17 -54.64 21.45
C ARG A 620 -5.83 -55.25 20.99
N GLY A 621 -4.75 -54.73 21.61
CA GLY A 621 -3.33 -55.16 21.53
C GLY A 621 -2.54 -54.36 20.48
N ARG A 622 -1.82 -53.27 20.77
CA ARG A 622 -0.95 -52.84 21.90
C ARG A 622 0.37 -53.64 22.02
N ARG A 623 1.49 -52.91 21.90
CA ARG A 623 2.92 -53.31 21.72
C ARG A 623 3.28 -53.58 20.24
N GLY A 624 4.34 -53.00 19.64
CA GLY A 624 5.19 -51.87 20.07
C GLY A 624 6.70 -52.14 19.93
N CYS A 625 7.48 -51.07 19.67
CA CYS A 625 8.94 -51.08 19.46
C CYS A 625 9.42 -51.79 18.18
N LEU A 626 10.59 -51.50 17.60
CA LEU A 626 11.48 -50.32 17.61
C LEU A 626 12.48 -50.52 16.45
N LYS A 627 12.79 -49.46 15.68
CA LYS A 627 14.02 -49.35 14.85
C LYS A 627 14.16 -50.40 13.70
N GLN A 628 15.08 -50.28 12.73
CA GLN A 628 15.95 -49.15 12.36
C GLN A 628 16.10 -49.03 10.84
N GLU A 629 16.71 -47.92 10.42
CA GLU A 629 17.56 -47.68 9.23
C GLU A 629 18.20 -48.97 8.64
N ASP A 630 18.43 -49.10 7.32
CA ASP A 630 19.41 -48.26 6.62
C ASP A 630 19.23 -48.19 5.07
N ARG A 631 20.18 -47.53 4.41
CA ARG A 631 20.26 -47.13 2.99
C ARG A 631 20.61 -48.29 2.04
N ALA A 632 20.15 -48.23 0.78
CA ALA A 632 21.05 -48.15 -0.40
C ALA A 632 20.33 -48.00 -1.76
N VAL A 633 20.65 -46.88 -2.43
CA VAL A 633 20.95 -46.68 -3.87
C VAL A 633 21.01 -47.94 -4.77
N VAL A 634 20.31 -47.91 -5.92
CA VAL A 634 20.81 -48.23 -7.29
C VAL A 634 19.91 -47.54 -8.35
N LYS A 635 20.51 -46.93 -9.39
CA LYS A 635 19.83 -46.59 -10.68
C LYS A 635 20.15 -47.69 -11.70
N PRO A 636 19.29 -47.89 -12.72
CA PRO A 636 19.82 -47.60 -14.06
C PRO A 636 18.87 -46.78 -14.95
N VAL A 637 19.46 -46.22 -16.01
CA VAL A 637 18.82 -45.49 -17.11
C VAL A 637 18.62 -46.45 -18.28
N TYR A 638 17.55 -46.32 -19.09
CA TYR A 638 17.64 -46.32 -20.57
C TYR A 638 16.31 -45.92 -21.25
N SER A 639 16.44 -45.38 -22.46
CA SER A 639 15.45 -44.84 -23.42
C SER A 639 16.15 -44.81 -24.80
N PRO A 640 15.57 -44.49 -25.98
CA PRO A 640 14.16 -44.21 -26.36
C PRO A 640 13.66 -45.02 -27.59
N ARG A 641 12.38 -44.81 -27.98
CA ARG A 641 11.79 -44.70 -29.35
C ARG A 641 10.25 -44.82 -29.23
N ALA A 642 9.32 -44.09 -29.86
CA ALA A 642 9.23 -43.07 -30.94
C ALA A 642 8.36 -43.55 -32.12
N LEU A 643 7.56 -42.62 -32.69
CA LEU A 643 6.69 -42.71 -33.90
C LEU A 643 5.30 -43.38 -33.77
N GLU A 644 4.26 -42.53 -33.58
CA GLU A 644 3.22 -42.14 -34.57
C GLU A 644 2.46 -43.18 -35.46
N PRO A 645 1.31 -42.83 -36.08
CA PRO A 645 0.18 -41.96 -35.63
C PRO A 645 -1.23 -42.53 -36.03
N CYS A 646 -2.36 -41.92 -35.60
CA CYS A 646 -3.60 -41.83 -36.42
C CYS A 646 -4.75 -40.95 -35.86
N LEU A 647 -5.10 -39.90 -36.61
CA LEU A 647 -6.45 -39.41 -37.02
C LEU A 647 -7.61 -39.12 -36.01
N ASN A 648 -7.94 -37.82 -35.94
CA ASN A 648 -9.26 -37.18 -36.12
C ASN A 648 -10.53 -37.65 -35.36
N VAL A 649 -11.03 -36.77 -34.48
CA VAL A 649 -12.40 -36.20 -34.57
C VAL A 649 -12.35 -34.70 -34.22
N THR A 650 -13.01 -33.85 -35.00
CA THR A 650 -13.11 -32.38 -34.81
C THR A 650 -14.52 -31.93 -34.36
N PRO A 651 -14.68 -30.70 -33.83
CA PRO A 651 -15.82 -30.37 -32.96
C PRO A 651 -17.13 -30.03 -33.69
N LYS A 652 -18.25 -30.14 -32.97
CA LYS A 652 -19.56 -29.60 -33.39
C LYS A 652 -19.73 -28.16 -32.94
N SER A 653 -19.85 -27.24 -33.89
CA SER A 653 -20.45 -25.93 -33.70
C SER A 653 -21.98 -25.99 -33.81
N ILE A 654 -22.67 -25.05 -33.17
CA ILE A 654 -24.09 -24.73 -33.38
C ILE A 654 -24.16 -23.23 -33.67
N CYS A 655 -25.03 -22.81 -34.58
CA CYS A 655 -25.01 -21.45 -35.11
C CYS A 655 -26.42 -20.97 -35.53
N LEU A 656 -26.59 -19.64 -35.58
CA LEU A 656 -27.69 -18.88 -36.20
C LEU A 656 -29.07 -18.92 -35.49
N PRO A 657 -29.96 -17.92 -35.72
CA PRO A 657 -29.88 -16.86 -36.74
C PRO A 657 -29.84 -15.40 -36.27
N ILE A 658 -29.30 -14.55 -37.15
CA ILE A 658 -29.54 -13.09 -37.20
C ILE A 658 -30.33 -12.82 -38.50
N PRO A 659 -31.41 -12.00 -38.49
CA PRO A 659 -32.05 -11.49 -39.69
C PRO A 659 -31.52 -10.09 -40.10
N GLY A 660 -31.43 -9.80 -41.40
CA GLY A 660 -31.05 -8.45 -41.87
C GLY A 660 -31.29 -8.20 -43.36
N PHE A 661 -31.82 -7.02 -43.70
CA PHE A 661 -32.13 -6.47 -45.04
C PHE A 661 -32.32 -4.93 -44.91
N VAL A 662 -32.11 -4.04 -45.89
CA VAL A 662 -31.58 -4.15 -47.27
C VAL A 662 -30.58 -3.00 -47.58
N HIS A 663 -30.76 -2.20 -48.64
CA HIS A 663 -29.75 -1.26 -49.15
C HIS A 663 -30.36 -0.04 -49.90
N LEU A 664 -29.71 1.14 -49.80
CA LEU A 664 -29.62 2.25 -50.79
C LEU A 664 -30.90 3.05 -51.18
N PRO A 665 -30.81 4.22 -51.87
CA PRO A 665 -29.66 5.11 -52.16
C PRO A 665 -29.85 6.60 -51.70
N GLY A 666 -28.87 7.49 -51.94
CA GLY A 666 -28.98 8.96 -51.76
C GLY A 666 -29.43 9.71 -53.03
N PRO A 667 -29.54 11.08 -53.04
CA PRO A 667 -28.64 11.88 -53.93
C PRO A 667 -28.40 13.40 -53.62
N ILE A 668 -27.44 14.00 -54.35
CA ILE A 668 -27.38 15.39 -54.92
C ILE A 668 -26.98 16.63 -54.05
N LYS A 669 -26.38 17.64 -54.73
CA LYS A 669 -25.91 18.98 -54.25
C LYS A 669 -26.75 20.15 -54.84
N PRO A 670 -26.67 21.37 -54.25
CA PRO A 670 -26.14 22.58 -54.95
C PRO A 670 -25.17 23.38 -54.03
N THR A 671 -24.13 24.16 -54.40
CA THR A 671 -23.72 25.08 -55.51
C THR A 671 -24.07 26.58 -55.36
N GLN A 672 -23.04 27.37 -54.99
CA GLN A 672 -22.69 28.77 -55.36
C GLN A 672 -23.61 30.00 -55.12
N ALA A 673 -23.09 30.98 -54.35
CA ALA A 673 -23.03 32.46 -54.61
C ALA A 673 -22.24 33.10 -53.43
N GLN A 674 -21.18 33.91 -53.56
CA GLN A 674 -20.97 35.26 -54.15
C GLN A 674 -21.51 36.46 -53.32
N GLY A 675 -20.65 37.46 -53.09
CA GLY A 675 -20.90 38.72 -52.35
C GLY A 675 -20.06 38.88 -51.06
N VAL A 676 -19.24 39.89 -50.71
CA VAL A 676 -18.67 41.15 -51.28
C VAL A 676 -18.92 42.39 -50.38
N VAL A 677 -17.82 42.99 -49.86
CA VAL A 677 -17.64 44.39 -49.37
C VAL A 677 -18.11 44.83 -47.96
N ALA A 678 -17.40 45.86 -47.45
CA ALA A 678 -17.57 46.70 -46.23
C ALA A 678 -17.18 46.04 -44.87
N GLU A 679 -16.48 46.69 -43.92
CA GLU A 679 -16.53 48.07 -43.35
C GLU A 679 -17.82 48.35 -42.56
N THR A 680 -17.84 48.98 -41.38
CA THR A 680 -16.81 49.62 -40.53
C THR A 680 -17.28 49.66 -39.06
N LYS A 681 -16.34 49.91 -38.12
CA LYS A 681 -16.58 50.27 -36.70
C LYS A 681 -17.17 49.13 -35.82
N HIS A 682 -17.02 49.13 -34.50
CA HIS A 682 -16.48 50.18 -33.62
C HIS A 682 -15.43 49.67 -32.63
#